data_AF-A0A5P1EHC5-F1
#
_entry.id   AF-A0A5P1EHC5-F1
#
_cell.length_a   1.000
_cell.length_b   1.000
_cell.length_c   1.000
_cell.angle_alpha   90.00
_cell.angle_beta   90.00
_cell.angle_gamma   90.00
#
_symmetry.space_group_name_H-M   'P 1'
#
loop_
_entity.id
_entity.type
_entity.pdbx_description
1 polymer ?
#
loop_
_entity_poly.entity_id
_entity_poly.type
_entity_poly.pdbx_seq_one_letter_code
_entity_poly.pdbx_strand_id
1 'polypeptide(L)'
;MNSLILTAAISGGESCSFVLGSHINLRKEVFGAELPRSPFRGIRGDWLKSLKRSGGGSGYRLNVTARIKKAQKHEYPWPDNIDPNIESGHLSYLSHFKPLKEKPKPVTLPFEKPLLDLEKKIIDVRKMANETGLDFTDQINLLESKYQEALKELYTHLTPIQRLTIARHPNRPTFLDHILNITDKWVELHGDRAGYDDPAIVTGIGSIDGKTYMFIGHQKGRNTKENIQRNFGMPTPHGYRKALRMMRYADHHGFPIITFIDTPGAFADLKSEELGQGEAIAYNLRAMFGLKVPIVTVVIGEGGSGGALAIGCANKLFMMDNSVFYVASPEACAAILWKSSQAAPKAAEKLKITANELCRLKIADGIIPEPLGGAHTDPAWTSQQIKLTVTKAMEELCEMDTDSLLNHRHLKFRNLGGFLEGSPIEPEKKRNMKKKEADISQATADIEVEIEKLKKAALEGKSQSPGPVISNEAVEKLKQDLDKEMTNAFISMGLQEKLESLKMELSKSPSNSPDQSLSPALKEKADRLMQEFKHNLSRPGSYLGLKQKLQMLSEVNKLGEHKIKAERLKSEINQKLHEQVKGKTEILKMARDRVAKGEKLNEDEIKEVNMIQEELKEMLKSLNLEVVGLRKKILPTKPPVLEEKLTKADEVIKMEIAKAIDAAGLNSKIDELKTEIANGASKETVEKLINEIREGIIANLDSAQLKEKVASTLELPLQETVGAGNHSPDWKSQLKIPPPDTRYRTEDVTATKGNEFEDYFLKRELLMGIYEKGFERPSPIQEESIPIALTGSDILARAKNGTGKTAAFCIPALEKIDQDKNVIQVVILVPTRELALQTSQVCKELGKHLKIQVMATTGGTSLKDDIMRLYQPVHLLVGTPGRILDLTKKGVCVLKDCSMLIMDEADKLLSHEFQPSIEQLIHFLPSNRQILLFSATFPVTVKDFKDRYLPKPYIINLMDELTLKGITQYYAFVEERQKVHCLNTLFSKLQINQSIIFCNSVNRVELLAKKITELGYSCFYIHAKMLQDHRNRVFHDFRNGACRNLVCTDLFTRGIDIQAVNVVINFDFPKNSETYLHRVGRSGRYGHLGLAVNLITYEDRFNLYRIEQELGTEIKQIPPQIDQAIYCR
;
A
#
# COMPACT_ATOMS: atom_id res chain seq x y z
N MET A 1 -5.94 61.57 -25.04
CA MET A 1 -6.12 62.88 -24.36
C MET A 1 -5.32 62.81 -23.06
N ASN A 2 -4.34 63.65 -22.75
CA ASN A 2 -3.72 64.75 -23.52
C ASN A 2 -2.20 64.62 -23.55
N SER A 3 -1.57 65.33 -24.48
CA SER A 3 -0.12 65.39 -24.72
C SER A 3 0.65 66.16 -23.63
N LEU A 4 1.95 65.87 -23.50
CA LEU A 4 3.03 66.85 -23.76
C LEU A 4 4.45 66.25 -23.65
N ILE A 5 5.08 66.11 -24.82
CA ILE A 5 6.49 66.42 -25.17
C ILE A 5 7.61 66.20 -24.12
N LEU A 6 8.61 65.38 -24.50
CA LEU A 6 10.01 65.84 -24.50
C LEU A 6 10.86 65.11 -25.56
N THR A 7 11.83 65.85 -26.11
CA THR A 7 12.47 65.62 -27.41
C THR A 7 13.82 64.88 -27.30
N ALA A 8 14.32 64.38 -28.42
CA ALA A 8 15.56 63.59 -28.51
C ALA A 8 16.86 64.40 -28.29
N ALA A 9 17.97 63.70 -27.95
CA ALA A 9 19.26 63.79 -28.67
C ALA A 9 20.35 62.80 -28.15
N ILE A 10 20.64 61.79 -28.98
CA ILE A 10 21.96 61.29 -29.43
C ILE A 10 23.23 61.77 -28.68
N SER A 11 24.10 60.86 -28.23
CA SER A 11 25.49 60.69 -28.74
C SER A 11 26.39 59.80 -27.84
N GLY A 12 27.28 59.02 -28.47
CA GLY A 12 28.42 58.33 -27.85
C GLY A 12 28.08 57.14 -26.92
N GLY A 13 28.86 56.07 -26.87
CA GLY A 13 30.15 55.82 -27.50
C GLY A 13 31.10 55.12 -26.52
N GLU A 14 31.50 53.91 -26.89
CA GLU A 14 32.68 53.19 -26.39
C GLU A 14 32.72 52.59 -24.98
N SER A 15 33.46 51.48 -24.97
CA SER A 15 33.87 50.56 -23.92
C SER A 15 34.47 51.17 -22.64
N CYS A 16 34.21 50.55 -21.48
CA CYS A 16 35.16 49.60 -20.89
C CYS A 16 34.63 48.82 -19.68
N SER A 17 35.32 47.73 -19.36
CA SER A 17 35.11 46.85 -18.20
C SER A 17 35.71 47.42 -16.91
N PHE A 18 35.13 47.10 -15.74
CA PHE A 18 35.74 46.23 -14.71
C PHE A 18 34.95 46.22 -13.36
N VAL A 19 34.73 44.99 -12.84
CA VAL A 19 34.75 44.50 -11.45
C VAL A 19 34.28 45.39 -10.27
N LEU A 20 33.36 44.84 -9.45
CA LEU A 20 33.01 45.33 -8.10
C LEU A 20 34.09 45.01 -7.05
N GLY A 21 34.34 45.99 -6.16
CA GLY A 21 34.90 45.80 -4.82
C GLY A 21 33.81 45.87 -3.73
N SER A 22 34.13 45.42 -2.51
CA SER A 22 33.16 44.87 -1.55
C SER A 22 32.81 45.73 -0.30
N HIS A 23 31.84 45.21 0.46
CA HIS A 23 31.44 45.49 1.85
C HIS A 23 30.42 46.61 2.15
N ILE A 24 29.28 46.16 2.70
CA ILE A 24 28.36 46.92 3.54
C ILE A 24 28.26 46.16 4.86
N ASN A 25 28.32 46.87 5.99
CA ASN A 25 28.07 46.32 7.31
C ASN A 25 26.73 46.87 7.83
N LEU A 26 25.88 46.02 8.42
CA LEU A 26 24.53 46.36 8.89
C LEU A 26 24.27 45.73 10.27
N ARG A 27 23.97 46.56 11.28
CA ARG A 27 23.44 46.08 12.57
C ARG A 27 21.91 46.06 12.59
N LYS A 28 21.38 45.09 13.36
CA LYS A 28 19.96 44.79 13.58
C LYS A 28 19.39 45.58 14.76
N GLU A 29 18.06 45.62 14.84
CA GLU A 29 17.24 45.53 16.06
C GLU A 29 15.78 45.14 15.67
N VAL A 30 14.86 44.86 16.60
CA VAL A 30 14.65 43.60 17.37
C VAL A 30 13.15 43.52 17.78
N PHE A 31 12.70 42.36 18.30
CA PHE A 31 11.37 42.02 18.88
C PHE A 31 10.70 43.12 19.76
N GLY A 32 9.39 43.14 20.06
CA GLY A 32 8.25 42.23 19.82
C GLY A 32 7.06 42.55 20.79
N ALA A 33 6.06 41.65 20.89
CA ALA A 33 4.95 41.58 21.88
C ALA A 33 3.59 42.34 21.65
N GLU A 34 2.57 41.54 21.33
CA GLU A 34 1.23 41.38 21.94
C GLU A 34 0.18 42.49 22.24
N LEU A 35 -1.09 42.04 22.04
CA LEU A 35 -2.39 42.45 22.59
C LEU A 35 -3.19 43.64 21.97
N PRO A 36 -4.54 43.63 22.04
CA PRO A 36 -5.39 44.24 21.00
C PRO A 36 -6.34 45.34 21.51
N ARG A 37 -6.82 46.18 20.58
CA ARG A 37 -8.19 46.74 20.59
C ARG A 37 -8.54 47.44 19.28
N SER A 38 -9.78 47.27 18.85
CA SER A 38 -10.48 48.07 17.85
C SER A 38 -11.06 49.36 18.49
N PRO A 39 -11.85 50.17 17.77
CA PRO A 39 -11.53 50.91 16.54
C PRO A 39 -11.73 52.43 16.78
N PHE A 40 -11.48 53.29 15.79
CA PHE A 40 -12.39 54.40 15.38
C PHE A 40 -11.74 55.32 14.32
N ARG A 41 -12.62 56.02 13.57
CA ARG A 41 -12.46 57.23 12.73
C ARG A 41 -11.08 57.93 12.80
N GLY A 42 -10.43 58.35 11.71
CA GLY A 42 -10.97 58.74 10.40
C GLY A 42 -10.94 60.27 10.22
N ILE A 43 -10.81 60.72 8.97
CA ILE A 43 -10.78 62.12 8.47
C ILE A 43 -9.38 62.68 8.11
N ARG A 44 -9.33 63.24 6.89
CA ARG A 44 -8.28 63.97 6.15
C ARG A 44 -7.90 65.28 6.89
N GLY A 45 -6.79 65.96 6.65
CA GLY A 45 -5.71 65.85 5.65
C GLY A 45 -4.93 67.19 5.57
N ASP A 46 -4.08 67.32 4.56
CA ASP A 46 -3.50 68.56 3.99
C ASP A 46 -2.24 69.26 4.56
N TRP A 47 -1.25 69.34 3.65
CA TRP A 47 -0.36 70.46 3.28
C TRP A 47 0.77 71.02 4.19
N LEU A 48 2.00 70.56 3.87
CA LEU A 48 3.15 71.34 3.33
C LEU A 48 3.79 72.54 4.09
N LYS A 49 5.14 72.41 4.26
CA LYS A 49 6.20 73.46 4.31
C LYS A 49 6.25 74.44 5.49
N SER A 50 7.43 74.53 6.14
CA SER A 50 8.24 75.76 6.19
C SER A 50 9.64 75.52 6.82
N LEU A 51 10.69 76.02 6.15
CA LEU A 51 11.86 76.84 6.58
C LEU A 51 12.42 76.74 8.05
N LYS A 52 13.67 77.11 8.41
CA LYS A 52 14.59 78.18 7.92
C LYS A 52 16.01 78.03 8.56
N ARG A 53 17.07 78.59 7.92
CA ARG A 53 18.33 79.27 8.44
C ARG A 53 19.00 78.78 9.75
N SER A 54 20.33 78.83 9.98
CA SER A 54 21.58 79.18 9.25
C SER A 54 22.78 78.90 10.20
N GLY A 55 24.07 78.82 9.83
CA GLY A 55 24.76 78.92 8.53
C GLY A 55 26.03 79.80 8.58
N GLY A 56 27.25 79.22 8.52
CA GLY A 56 28.53 79.94 8.57
C GLY A 56 29.79 79.09 8.27
N GLY A 57 30.54 79.45 7.22
CA GLY A 57 32.02 79.46 7.20
C GLY A 57 32.85 78.21 6.82
N SER A 58 33.30 78.18 5.55
CA SER A 58 34.61 77.66 5.06
C SER A 58 34.91 76.14 4.96
N GLY A 59 35.51 75.73 3.81
CA GLY A 59 36.51 74.64 3.78
C GLY A 59 36.15 73.29 3.14
N TYR A 60 35.98 73.24 1.82
CA TYR A 60 36.21 72.07 0.92
C TYR A 60 35.97 70.61 1.40
N ARG A 61 34.87 70.00 0.93
CA ARG A 61 34.89 68.79 0.05
C ARG A 61 33.50 68.47 -0.47
N LEU A 62 33.36 68.28 -1.79
CA LEU A 62 32.09 67.93 -2.45
C LEU A 62 31.75 66.45 -2.25
N ASN A 63 30.84 66.15 -1.33
CA ASN A 63 30.24 64.82 -1.19
C ASN A 63 28.89 64.75 -1.90
N VAL A 64 28.87 64.11 -3.08
CA VAL A 64 27.65 63.81 -3.83
C VAL A 64 26.89 62.68 -3.13
N THR A 65 25.86 63.01 -2.36
CA THR A 65 24.98 62.01 -1.73
C THR A 65 23.81 61.66 -2.65
N ALA A 66 24.03 60.68 -3.52
CA ALA A 66 22.94 60.06 -4.27
C ALA A 66 22.03 59.25 -3.34
N ARG A 67 20.80 59.71 -3.10
CA ARG A 67 19.75 58.88 -2.50
C ARG A 67 19.35 57.79 -3.50
N ILE A 68 19.90 56.59 -3.33
CA ILE A 68 19.32 55.38 -3.90
C ILE A 68 17.86 55.33 -3.44
N LYS A 69 16.90 55.40 -4.38
CA LYS A 69 15.50 55.08 -4.08
C LYS A 69 15.53 53.69 -3.47
N LYS A 70 15.04 53.53 -2.22
CA LYS A 70 14.72 52.21 -1.67
C LYS A 70 13.96 51.48 -2.77
N ALA A 71 14.48 50.34 -3.22
CA ALA A 71 13.72 49.45 -4.08
C ALA A 71 12.36 49.26 -3.41
N GLN A 72 11.28 49.53 -4.14
CA GLN A 72 9.95 49.30 -3.60
C GLN A 72 9.94 47.85 -3.13
N LYS A 73 9.66 47.66 -1.84
CA LYS A 73 9.38 46.36 -1.27
C LYS A 73 8.14 45.90 -2.04
N HIS A 74 8.34 45.08 -3.06
CA HIS A 74 7.25 44.66 -3.94
C HIS A 74 6.36 43.75 -3.12
N GLU A 75 5.31 44.36 -2.56
CA GLU A 75 4.13 43.62 -2.15
C GLU A 75 3.65 42.84 -3.37
N TYR A 76 3.27 41.58 -3.13
CA TYR A 76 2.55 40.77 -4.11
C TYR A 76 1.38 41.60 -4.67
N PRO A 77 0.94 41.45 -5.94
CA PRO A 77 0.10 42.43 -6.66
C PRO A 77 -1.36 42.59 -6.17
N TRP A 78 -1.62 42.37 -4.88
CA TRP A 78 -2.89 42.43 -4.20
C TRP A 78 -2.77 43.48 -3.10
N PRO A 79 -3.59 44.54 -3.08
CA PRO A 79 -3.60 45.48 -1.98
C PRO A 79 -4.03 44.77 -0.69
N ASP A 80 -3.37 45.08 0.44
CA ASP A 80 -3.64 44.48 1.76
C ASP A 80 -5.12 44.57 2.17
N ASN A 81 -5.82 45.61 1.70
CA ASN A 81 -7.27 45.73 1.78
C ASN A 81 -7.86 45.85 0.38
N ILE A 82 -8.51 44.77 -0.08
CA ILE A 82 -9.42 44.83 -1.24
C ILE A 82 -10.72 45.50 -0.75
N ASP A 83 -11.10 46.62 -1.36
CA ASP A 83 -12.34 47.32 -1.03
C ASP A 83 -13.56 46.40 -1.31
N PRO A 84 -14.38 46.09 -0.29
CA PRO A 84 -15.51 45.17 -0.43
C PRO A 84 -16.63 45.68 -1.35
N ASN A 85 -16.61 46.96 -1.74
CA ASN A 85 -17.64 47.59 -2.58
C ASN A 85 -17.27 47.68 -4.07
N ILE A 86 -16.20 47.02 -4.53
CA ILE A 86 -15.86 46.97 -5.97
C ILE A 86 -16.75 45.93 -6.67
N GLU A 87 -17.82 46.40 -7.31
CA GLU A 87 -18.76 45.56 -8.08
C GLU A 87 -18.20 45.01 -9.41
N SER A 88 -16.99 45.42 -9.83
CA SER A 88 -16.39 44.94 -11.09
C SER A 88 -15.83 43.51 -10.93
N GLY A 89 -16.62 42.52 -11.38
CA GLY A 89 -16.35 41.08 -11.26
C GLY A 89 -15.11 40.53 -11.99
N HIS A 90 -14.13 41.36 -12.34
CA HIS A 90 -12.95 41.00 -13.14
C HIS A 90 -11.81 40.31 -12.36
N LEU A 91 -11.95 40.05 -11.05
CA LEU A 91 -10.93 39.37 -10.23
C LEU A 91 -11.43 38.09 -9.53
N SER A 92 -12.68 37.68 -9.76
CA SER A 92 -13.25 36.47 -9.16
C SER A 92 -12.56 35.19 -9.66
N TYR A 93 -12.12 35.13 -10.92
CA TYR A 93 -11.43 33.96 -11.49
C TYR A 93 -10.02 33.78 -10.94
N LEU A 94 -9.24 34.86 -10.77
CA LEU A 94 -7.90 34.81 -10.15
C LEU A 94 -7.92 34.57 -8.64
N SER A 95 -9.08 34.59 -7.98
CA SER A 95 -9.22 34.45 -6.53
C SER A 95 -8.70 33.11 -5.96
N HIS A 96 -8.53 32.09 -6.80
CA HIS A 96 -8.03 30.76 -6.44
C HIS A 96 -6.50 30.67 -6.31
N PHE A 97 -5.74 31.64 -6.84
CA PHE A 97 -4.27 31.63 -6.82
C PHE A 97 -3.66 32.87 -6.14
N LYS A 98 -4.34 33.33 -5.08
CA LYS A 98 -3.84 34.37 -4.15
C LYS A 98 -2.45 34.01 -3.60
N PRO A 99 -1.66 34.99 -3.14
CA PRO A 99 -0.44 34.72 -2.38
C PRO A 99 -0.75 33.77 -1.24
N LEU A 100 0.16 32.83 -1.00
CA LEU A 100 0.04 31.90 0.13
C LEU A 100 -0.07 32.73 1.42
N LYS A 101 -1.16 32.52 2.18
CA LYS A 101 -1.40 33.21 3.46
C LYS A 101 -0.29 32.98 4.49
N GLU A 102 0.41 31.87 4.35
CA GLU A 102 1.59 31.51 5.13
C GLU A 102 2.80 31.48 4.19
N LYS A 103 3.94 32.02 4.63
CA LYS A 103 5.18 31.89 3.86
C LYS A 103 5.55 30.41 3.73
N PRO A 104 5.94 29.93 2.53
CA PRO A 104 6.38 28.55 2.36
C PRO A 104 7.55 28.25 3.30
N LYS A 105 7.55 27.06 3.89
CA LYS A 105 8.60 26.64 4.82
C LYS A 105 9.95 26.60 4.09
N PRO A 106 11.07 27.00 4.73
CA PRO A 106 12.38 26.76 4.17
C PRO A 106 12.59 25.25 4.05
N VAL A 107 12.98 24.81 2.85
CA VAL A 107 13.30 23.41 2.54
C VAL A 107 14.77 23.37 2.18
N THR A 108 15.55 22.64 2.98
CA THR A 108 16.99 22.42 2.76
C THR A 108 17.22 21.16 1.92
N LEU A 109 18.02 21.25 0.87
CA LEU A 109 18.39 20.08 0.07
C LEU A 109 19.48 19.26 0.78
N PRO A 110 19.56 17.93 0.57
CA PRO A 110 20.48 17.07 1.31
C PRO A 110 21.97 17.45 1.19
N PHE A 111 22.36 18.06 0.06
CA PHE A 111 23.73 18.50 -0.22
C PHE A 111 24.05 19.91 0.30
N GLU A 112 23.05 20.69 0.74
CA GLU A 112 23.21 22.03 1.32
C GLU A 112 23.48 21.99 2.83
N LYS A 113 23.37 20.81 3.47
CA LYS A 113 23.63 20.62 4.92
C LYS A 113 24.96 21.23 5.41
N PRO A 114 26.11 21.13 4.69
CA PRO A 114 27.35 21.75 5.12
C PRO A 114 27.29 23.29 5.20
N LEU A 115 26.50 23.94 4.31
CA LEU A 115 26.25 25.38 4.36
C LEU A 115 25.41 25.74 5.59
N LEU A 116 24.42 24.92 5.91
CA LEU A 116 23.52 25.15 7.06
C LEU A 116 24.27 25.02 8.40
N ASP A 117 25.29 24.16 8.49
CA ASP A 117 26.15 24.09 9.68
C ASP A 117 27.13 25.28 9.79
N LEU A 118 27.49 25.93 8.68
CA LEU A 118 28.17 27.23 8.68
C LEU A 118 27.21 28.37 9.07
N GLU A 119 25.98 28.37 8.55
CA GLU A 119 24.94 29.35 8.88
C GLU A 119 24.59 29.31 10.38
N LYS A 120 24.42 28.11 10.97
CA LYS A 120 24.25 27.95 12.43
C LYS A 120 25.41 28.56 13.19
N LYS A 121 26.67 28.28 12.81
CA LYS A 121 27.85 28.87 13.46
C LYS A 121 27.82 30.39 13.38
N ILE A 122 27.42 30.98 12.26
CA ILE A 122 27.24 32.43 12.11
C ILE A 122 26.14 32.96 13.05
N ILE A 123 25.03 32.23 13.19
CA ILE A 123 23.93 32.58 14.10
C ILE A 123 24.37 32.48 15.57
N ASP A 124 25.06 31.41 15.96
CA ASP A 124 25.53 31.15 17.31
C ASP A 124 26.60 32.17 17.73
N VAL A 125 27.56 32.50 16.86
CA VAL A 125 28.54 33.58 17.08
C VAL A 125 27.85 34.94 17.18
N ARG A 126 26.87 35.24 16.32
CA ARG A 126 26.04 36.46 16.44
C ARG A 126 25.24 36.51 17.74
N LYS A 127 24.79 35.37 18.24
CA LYS A 127 24.07 35.28 19.52
C LYS A 127 25.02 35.49 20.70
N MET A 128 26.18 34.83 20.71
CA MET A 128 27.22 35.05 21.72
C MET A 128 27.73 36.49 21.74
N ALA A 129 27.89 37.15 20.59
CA ALA A 129 28.23 38.57 20.51
C ALA A 129 27.19 39.47 21.21
N ASN A 130 25.91 39.19 21.01
CA ASN A 130 24.82 39.95 21.65
C ASN A 130 24.70 39.64 23.15
N GLU A 131 24.98 38.42 23.60
CA GLU A 131 24.86 37.98 25.00
C GLU A 131 26.07 38.39 25.85
N THR A 132 27.27 38.44 25.27
CA THR A 132 28.52 38.79 26.00
C THR A 132 28.96 40.25 25.83
N GLY A 133 28.42 40.96 24.84
CA GLY A 133 28.84 42.33 24.50
C GLY A 133 30.24 42.44 23.87
N LEU A 134 30.91 41.32 23.61
CA LEU A 134 32.22 41.26 22.96
C LEU A 134 32.10 41.40 21.45
N ASP A 135 33.08 42.08 20.83
CA ASP A 135 33.08 42.28 19.38
C ASP A 135 33.66 41.06 18.64
N PHE A 136 32.78 40.34 17.95
CA PHE A 136 33.14 39.22 17.06
C PHE A 136 32.96 39.57 15.57
N THR A 137 32.89 40.86 15.20
CA THR A 137 32.60 41.31 13.83
C THR A 137 33.55 40.69 12.79
N ASP A 138 34.85 40.62 13.08
CA ASP A 138 35.83 40.02 12.16
C ASP A 138 35.66 38.50 11.98
N GLN A 139 35.29 37.79 13.06
CA GLN A 139 34.99 36.36 12.97
C GLN A 139 33.69 36.09 12.19
N ILE A 140 32.68 36.95 12.35
CA ILE A 140 31.43 36.90 11.58
C ILE A 140 31.74 37.17 10.10
N ASN A 141 32.49 38.21 9.78
CA ASN A 141 32.89 38.53 8.40
C ASN A 141 33.68 37.37 7.74
N LEU A 142 34.62 36.76 8.47
CA LEU A 142 35.38 35.61 7.98
C LEU A 142 34.49 34.38 7.73
N LEU A 143 33.54 34.10 8.61
CA LEU A 143 32.58 33.01 8.44
C LEU A 143 31.60 33.29 7.30
N GLU A 144 31.14 34.54 7.12
CA GLU A 144 30.29 34.94 6.00
C GLU A 144 31.03 34.88 4.66
N SER A 145 32.31 35.26 4.58
CA SER A 145 33.13 35.09 3.37
C SER A 145 33.27 33.60 3.01
N LYS A 146 33.62 32.76 4.00
CA LYS A 146 33.70 31.30 3.81
C LYS A 146 32.37 30.67 3.40
N TYR A 147 31.25 31.17 3.93
CA TYR A 147 29.91 30.75 3.53
C TYR A 147 29.62 31.11 2.06
N GLN A 148 29.94 32.34 1.64
CA GLN A 148 29.75 32.78 0.25
C GLN A 148 30.65 32.03 -0.74
N GLU A 149 31.91 31.76 -0.37
CA GLU A 149 32.84 30.93 -1.15
C GLU A 149 32.32 29.50 -1.31
N ALA A 150 31.99 28.84 -0.19
CA ALA A 150 31.46 27.47 -0.20
C ALA A 150 30.12 27.36 -0.95
N LEU A 151 29.25 28.38 -0.84
CA LEU A 151 28.00 28.45 -1.60
C LEU A 151 28.30 28.55 -3.10
N LYS A 152 29.20 29.45 -3.51
CA LYS A 152 29.57 29.61 -4.92
C LYS A 152 30.15 28.32 -5.50
N GLU A 153 31.09 27.69 -4.79
CA GLU A 153 31.73 26.41 -5.20
C GLU A 153 30.70 25.27 -5.34
N LEU A 154 29.77 25.16 -4.40
CA LEU A 154 28.73 24.12 -4.39
C LEU A 154 27.79 24.25 -5.60
N TYR A 155 27.31 25.46 -5.91
CA TYR A 155 26.40 25.67 -7.05
C TYR A 155 27.11 25.68 -8.41
N THR A 156 28.42 25.98 -8.49
CA THR A 156 29.18 25.82 -9.76
C THR A 156 29.44 24.36 -10.12
N HIS A 157 29.64 23.47 -9.12
CA HIS A 157 30.02 22.07 -9.33
C HIS A 157 28.89 21.05 -9.07
N LEU A 158 27.64 21.44 -9.34
CA LEU A 158 26.49 20.54 -9.21
C LEU A 158 26.56 19.35 -10.18
N THR A 159 26.31 18.16 -9.65
CA THR A 159 26.07 16.93 -10.43
C THR A 159 24.67 16.94 -11.09
N PRO A 160 24.42 16.12 -12.13
CA PRO A 160 23.09 16.03 -12.76
C PRO A 160 21.96 15.68 -11.78
N ILE A 161 22.22 14.83 -10.78
CA ILE A 161 21.23 14.44 -9.77
C ILE A 161 20.95 15.56 -8.75
N GLN A 162 21.95 16.40 -8.43
CA GLN A 162 21.73 17.60 -7.61
C GLN A 162 20.92 18.65 -8.37
N ARG A 163 21.20 18.88 -9.67
CA ARG A 163 20.35 19.73 -10.53
C ARG A 163 18.91 19.23 -10.61
N LEU A 164 18.69 17.93 -10.81
CA LEU A 164 17.35 17.32 -10.74
C LEU A 164 16.64 17.60 -9.40
N THR A 165 17.38 17.60 -8.29
CA THR A 165 16.84 17.90 -6.97
C THR A 165 16.44 19.38 -6.84
N ILE A 166 17.21 20.31 -7.43
CA ILE A 166 16.89 21.75 -7.50
C ILE A 166 15.70 22.00 -8.45
N ALA A 167 15.61 21.29 -9.57
CA ALA A 167 14.47 21.33 -10.50
C ALA A 167 13.15 20.89 -9.84
N ARG A 168 13.23 19.96 -8.88
CA ARG A 168 12.11 19.45 -8.08
C ARG A 168 11.91 20.18 -6.75
N HIS A 169 12.57 21.32 -6.52
CA HIS A 169 12.46 22.03 -5.24
C HIS A 169 11.01 22.51 -4.97
N PRO A 170 10.41 22.25 -3.80
CA PRO A 170 9.00 22.59 -3.55
C PRO A 170 8.62 24.06 -3.66
N ASN A 171 9.60 24.97 -3.47
CA ASN A 171 9.40 26.42 -3.57
C ASN A 171 9.88 26.97 -4.92
N ARG A 172 10.21 26.11 -5.90
CA ARG A 172 10.55 26.54 -7.26
C ARG A 172 9.36 27.28 -7.89
N PRO A 173 9.56 28.44 -8.54
CA PRO A 173 8.44 29.20 -9.09
C PRO A 173 7.70 28.39 -10.16
N THR A 174 6.37 28.40 -10.11
CA THR A 174 5.53 27.67 -11.06
C THR A 174 5.21 28.53 -12.29
N PHE A 175 4.54 27.94 -13.29
CA PHE A 175 4.12 28.68 -14.49
C PHE A 175 3.35 29.98 -14.15
N LEU A 176 2.32 29.91 -13.30
CA LEU A 176 1.56 31.09 -12.87
C LEU A 176 2.40 32.10 -12.07
N ASP A 177 3.45 31.66 -11.33
CA ASP A 177 4.39 32.59 -10.70
C ASP A 177 5.16 33.39 -11.76
N HIS A 178 5.62 32.74 -12.83
CA HIS A 178 6.33 33.43 -13.90
C HIS A 178 5.42 34.34 -14.72
N ILE A 179 4.25 33.85 -15.14
CA ILE A 179 3.31 34.65 -15.95
C ILE A 179 2.91 35.95 -15.24
N LEU A 180 2.49 35.87 -13.97
CA LEU A 180 2.07 37.05 -13.20
C LEU A 180 3.22 38.06 -12.92
N ASN A 181 4.49 37.65 -13.06
CA ASN A 181 5.66 38.54 -12.97
C ASN A 181 6.15 39.05 -14.35
N ILE A 182 5.69 38.46 -15.46
CA ILE A 182 6.15 38.75 -16.82
C ILE A 182 5.14 39.60 -17.60
N THR A 183 3.84 39.33 -17.42
CA THR A 183 2.77 39.93 -18.23
C THR A 183 2.11 41.13 -17.55
N ASP A 184 1.87 42.20 -18.32
CA ASP A 184 1.17 43.41 -17.85
C ASP A 184 -0.34 43.19 -17.68
N LYS A 185 -0.90 42.25 -18.46
CA LYS A 185 -2.30 41.81 -18.43
C LYS A 185 -2.33 40.30 -18.64
N TRP A 186 -3.21 39.61 -17.94
CA TRP A 186 -3.39 38.15 -18.01
C TRP A 186 -4.87 37.78 -17.96
N VAL A 187 -5.29 36.87 -18.85
CA VAL A 187 -6.62 36.26 -18.85
C VAL A 187 -6.46 34.74 -19.06
N GLU A 188 -6.78 33.97 -18.02
CA GLU A 188 -6.79 32.50 -18.09
C GLU A 188 -7.97 32.01 -18.96
N LEU A 189 -7.72 30.99 -19.77
CA LEU A 189 -8.66 30.37 -20.70
C LEU A 189 -8.83 28.89 -20.34
N HIS A 190 -10.08 28.47 -20.19
CA HIS A 190 -10.45 27.17 -19.62
C HIS A 190 -11.09 26.21 -20.64
N GLY A 191 -10.99 24.92 -20.32
CA GLY A 191 -11.75 23.81 -20.90
C GLY A 191 -11.22 23.29 -22.24
N ASP A 192 -11.34 21.98 -22.47
CA ASP A 192 -11.03 21.34 -23.75
C ASP A 192 -12.21 21.31 -24.74
N ARG A 193 -13.41 21.69 -24.28
CA ARG A 193 -14.74 21.57 -24.94
C ARG A 193 -15.31 20.14 -25.07
N ALA A 194 -14.64 19.12 -24.53
CA ALA A 194 -15.17 17.76 -24.37
C ALA A 194 -15.77 17.51 -22.97
N GLY A 195 -15.79 18.53 -22.10
CA GLY A 195 -16.44 18.49 -20.78
C GLY A 195 -15.47 18.51 -19.60
N TYR A 196 -14.17 18.71 -19.83
CA TYR A 196 -13.18 18.77 -18.76
C TYR A 196 -12.24 19.98 -18.90
N ASP A 197 -11.86 20.58 -17.78
CA ASP A 197 -10.79 21.57 -17.71
C ASP A 197 -9.67 21.00 -16.87
N ASP A 198 -8.66 20.45 -17.52
CA ASP A 198 -7.55 19.81 -16.83
C ASP A 198 -6.70 20.86 -16.10
N PRO A 199 -6.62 20.81 -14.76
CA PRO A 199 -5.90 21.82 -13.99
C PRO A 199 -4.38 21.69 -14.10
N ALA A 200 -3.82 20.56 -14.56
CA ALA A 200 -2.37 20.38 -14.71
C ALA A 200 -1.77 21.21 -15.87
N ILE A 201 -2.58 21.61 -16.84
CA ILE A 201 -2.22 22.56 -17.90
C ILE A 201 -2.99 23.87 -17.65
N VAL A 202 -2.30 25.00 -17.63
CA VAL A 202 -2.92 26.32 -17.64
C VAL A 202 -2.67 26.98 -18.99
N THR A 203 -3.72 27.60 -19.53
CA THR A 203 -3.66 28.32 -20.81
C THR A 203 -4.26 29.70 -20.66
N GLY A 204 -3.79 30.68 -21.42
CA GLY A 204 -4.35 32.02 -21.37
C GLY A 204 -3.67 33.01 -22.31
N ILE A 205 -4.27 34.19 -22.44
CA ILE A 205 -3.74 35.30 -23.23
C ILE A 205 -3.13 36.31 -22.26
N GLY A 206 -1.93 36.79 -22.57
CA GLY A 206 -1.30 37.89 -21.83
C GLY A 206 -0.54 38.84 -22.72
N SER A 207 -0.25 40.03 -22.21
CA SER A 207 0.58 41.03 -22.89
C SER A 207 1.96 41.17 -22.25
N ILE A 208 3.01 41.24 -23.06
CA ILE A 208 4.37 41.61 -22.65
C ILE A 208 4.75 42.84 -23.46
N ASP A 209 5.03 43.97 -22.80
CA ASP A 209 5.51 45.21 -23.43
C ASP A 209 4.59 45.67 -24.59
N GLY A 210 3.28 45.47 -24.41
CA GLY A 210 2.24 45.80 -25.40
C GLY A 210 1.99 44.76 -26.50
N LYS A 211 2.86 43.76 -26.69
CA LYS A 211 2.65 42.63 -27.63
C LYS A 211 1.81 41.53 -26.95
N THR A 212 0.88 40.91 -27.69
CA THR A 212 -0.03 39.88 -27.17
C THR A 212 0.46 38.47 -27.50
N TYR A 213 0.44 37.57 -26.52
CA TYR A 213 0.93 36.20 -26.63
C TYR A 213 -0.09 35.19 -26.08
N MET A 214 -0.13 34.00 -26.67
CA MET A 214 -0.80 32.83 -26.10
C MET A 214 0.18 32.06 -25.23
N PHE A 215 -0.14 31.88 -23.95
CA PHE A 215 0.68 31.14 -23.01
C PHE A 215 0.06 29.78 -22.69
N ILE A 216 0.89 28.74 -22.65
CA ILE A 216 0.48 27.36 -22.38
C ILE A 216 1.52 26.70 -21.48
N GLY A 217 1.18 26.42 -20.22
CA GLY A 217 2.14 25.93 -19.24
C GLY A 217 1.66 24.74 -18.43
N HIS A 218 2.60 23.88 -18.05
CA HIS A 218 2.38 22.93 -16.96
C HIS A 218 2.34 23.69 -15.62
N GLN A 219 1.35 23.37 -14.78
CA GLN A 219 1.16 24.02 -13.49
C GLN A 219 1.23 22.98 -12.37
N LYS A 220 2.32 23.00 -11.60
CA LYS A 220 2.41 22.29 -10.31
C LYS A 220 1.70 23.07 -9.20
N GLY A 221 1.44 22.44 -8.07
CA GLY A 221 0.90 23.10 -6.88
C GLY A 221 2.00 23.57 -5.93
N ARG A 222 1.79 24.70 -5.23
CA ARG A 222 2.75 25.21 -4.24
C ARG A 222 2.64 24.50 -2.87
N ASN A 223 1.57 23.74 -2.65
CA ASN A 223 1.34 22.96 -1.44
C ASN A 223 0.66 21.62 -1.76
N THR A 224 0.50 20.74 -0.77
CA THR A 224 -0.06 19.39 -0.97
C THR A 224 -1.48 19.39 -1.54
N LYS A 225 -2.34 20.35 -1.16
CA LYS A 225 -3.72 20.43 -1.67
C LYS A 225 -3.74 20.83 -3.14
N GLU A 226 -2.98 21.87 -3.48
CA GLU A 226 -2.82 22.33 -4.86
C GLU A 226 -2.14 21.26 -5.73
N ASN A 227 -1.15 20.52 -5.22
CA ASN A 227 -0.50 19.46 -5.98
C ASN A 227 -1.46 18.33 -6.31
N ILE A 228 -2.29 17.89 -5.35
CA ILE A 228 -3.34 16.90 -5.63
C ILE A 228 -4.35 17.45 -6.65
N GLN A 229 -4.78 18.72 -6.50
CA GLN A 229 -5.71 19.35 -7.44
C GLN A 229 -5.14 19.48 -8.86
N ARG A 230 -3.87 19.89 -8.99
CA ARG A 230 -3.13 20.07 -10.25
C ARG A 230 -2.50 18.78 -10.77
N ASN A 231 -2.86 17.62 -10.23
CA ASN A 231 -2.31 16.30 -10.55
C ASN A 231 -0.76 16.25 -10.59
N PHE A 232 -0.09 16.95 -9.66
CA PHE A 232 1.37 17.11 -9.57
C PHE A 232 2.02 17.68 -10.85
N GLY A 233 1.25 18.40 -11.68
CA GLY A 233 1.70 18.89 -12.99
C GLY A 233 1.73 17.80 -14.08
N MET A 234 1.08 16.65 -13.88
CA MET A 234 0.95 15.58 -14.86
C MET A 234 -0.39 15.71 -15.63
N PRO A 235 -0.38 16.09 -16.91
CA PRO A 235 -1.63 16.26 -17.67
C PRO A 235 -2.29 14.93 -18.04
N THR A 236 -3.62 14.95 -18.05
CA THR A 236 -4.49 13.94 -18.67
C THR A 236 -4.71 14.30 -20.16
N PRO A 237 -5.38 13.46 -20.97
CA PRO A 237 -5.59 13.72 -22.39
C PRO A 237 -6.31 15.05 -22.67
N HIS A 238 -7.20 15.45 -21.76
CA HIS A 238 -7.95 16.70 -21.80
C HIS A 238 -7.04 17.94 -21.67
N GLY A 239 -5.94 17.85 -20.90
CA GLY A 239 -4.95 18.93 -20.80
C GLY A 239 -4.24 19.18 -22.13
N TYR A 240 -3.89 18.11 -22.84
CA TYR A 240 -3.32 18.20 -24.18
C TYR A 240 -4.33 18.68 -25.22
N ARG A 241 -5.59 18.20 -25.17
CA ARG A 241 -6.69 18.72 -26.01
C ARG A 241 -6.95 20.21 -25.78
N LYS A 242 -6.92 20.68 -24.52
CA LYS A 242 -7.01 22.10 -24.17
C LYS A 242 -5.85 22.89 -24.76
N ALA A 243 -4.61 22.42 -24.59
CA ALA A 243 -3.44 23.04 -25.20
C ALA A 243 -3.58 23.15 -26.74
N LEU A 244 -3.96 22.07 -27.42
CA LEU A 244 -4.18 22.04 -28.86
C LEU A 244 -5.26 23.03 -29.33
N ARG A 245 -6.38 23.11 -28.59
CA ARG A 245 -7.44 24.08 -28.84
C ARG A 245 -6.89 25.52 -28.79
N MET A 246 -6.09 25.84 -27.78
CA MET A 246 -5.54 27.19 -27.61
C MET A 246 -4.42 27.50 -28.62
N MET A 247 -3.60 26.50 -29.00
CA MET A 247 -2.63 26.60 -30.08
C MET A 247 -3.30 26.91 -31.43
N ARG A 248 -4.40 26.20 -31.77
CA ARG A 248 -5.19 26.49 -32.98
C ARG A 248 -5.87 27.86 -32.93
N TYR A 249 -6.29 28.31 -31.75
CA TYR A 249 -6.86 29.64 -31.56
C TYR A 249 -5.80 30.74 -31.78
N ALA A 250 -4.59 30.54 -31.25
CA ALA A 250 -3.45 31.43 -31.47
C ALA A 250 -3.05 31.48 -32.95
N ASP A 251 -2.98 30.33 -33.62
CA ASP A 251 -2.70 30.23 -35.06
C ASP A 251 -3.74 30.97 -35.92
N HIS A 252 -5.03 30.79 -35.62
CA HIS A 252 -6.13 31.48 -36.31
C HIS A 252 -6.09 33.01 -36.15
N HIS A 253 -5.66 33.50 -34.98
CA HIS A 253 -5.63 34.93 -34.65
C HIS A 253 -4.25 35.58 -34.80
N GLY A 254 -3.23 34.84 -35.25
CA GLY A 254 -1.87 35.35 -35.43
C GLY A 254 -1.11 35.64 -34.13
N PHE A 255 -1.50 35.05 -32.99
CA PHE A 255 -0.81 35.25 -31.72
C PHE A 255 0.41 34.31 -31.61
N PRO A 256 1.63 34.83 -31.34
CA PRO A 256 2.78 34.00 -30.99
C PRO A 256 2.52 33.18 -29.72
N ILE A 257 3.09 31.97 -29.67
CA ILE A 257 2.85 30.98 -28.62
C ILE A 257 4.09 30.83 -27.74
N ILE A 258 3.93 30.99 -26.43
CA ILE A 258 4.98 30.73 -25.44
C ILE A 258 4.55 29.54 -24.58
N THR A 259 5.34 28.47 -24.58
CA THR A 259 5.06 27.26 -23.78
C THR A 259 6.02 27.09 -22.61
N PHE A 260 5.51 26.55 -21.49
CA PHE A 260 6.27 26.37 -20.26
C PHE A 260 6.23 24.90 -19.80
N ILE A 261 7.40 24.30 -19.65
CA ILE A 261 7.55 22.89 -19.28
C ILE A 261 8.01 22.75 -17.83
N ASP A 262 7.14 22.13 -17.04
CA ASP A 262 7.42 21.65 -15.68
C ASP A 262 6.50 20.47 -15.32
N THR A 263 6.86 19.28 -15.79
CA THR A 263 6.11 18.04 -15.59
C THR A 263 7.04 16.83 -15.42
N PRO A 264 6.81 15.95 -14.44
CA PRO A 264 7.55 14.68 -14.35
C PRO A 264 7.15 13.70 -15.46
N GLY A 265 6.01 13.91 -16.12
CA GLY A 265 5.49 13.07 -17.20
C GLY A 265 3.98 13.30 -17.44
N ALA A 266 3.48 12.74 -18.54
CA ALA A 266 2.02 12.63 -18.74
C ALA A 266 1.42 11.68 -17.70
N PHE A 267 0.17 11.91 -17.30
CA PHE A 267 -0.48 11.01 -16.33
C PHE A 267 -0.75 9.64 -16.98
N ALA A 268 -0.15 8.60 -16.40
CA ALA A 268 -0.12 7.25 -16.97
C ALA A 268 -1.02 6.28 -16.19
N ASP A 269 -2.32 6.59 -16.12
CA ASP A 269 -3.34 5.69 -15.58
C ASP A 269 -4.16 5.03 -16.70
N LEU A 270 -4.80 3.89 -16.38
CA LEU A 270 -5.60 3.13 -17.33
C LEU A 270 -6.67 4.01 -18.01
N LYS A 271 -7.30 4.92 -17.25
CA LYS A 271 -8.37 5.77 -17.78
C LYS A 271 -7.85 6.83 -18.75
N SER A 272 -6.66 7.41 -18.51
CA SER A 272 -6.05 8.33 -19.48
C SER A 272 -5.73 7.61 -20.78
N GLU A 273 -5.25 6.37 -20.72
CA GLU A 273 -4.97 5.58 -21.94
C GLU A 273 -6.26 5.15 -22.66
N GLU A 274 -7.29 4.69 -21.94
CA GLU A 274 -8.66 4.45 -22.48
C GLU A 274 -9.22 5.70 -23.18
N LEU A 275 -8.92 6.89 -22.66
CA LEU A 275 -9.30 8.19 -23.22
C LEU A 275 -8.29 8.76 -24.23
N GLY A 276 -7.31 7.97 -24.68
CA GLY A 276 -6.36 8.35 -25.74
C GLY A 276 -5.27 9.31 -25.29
N GLN A 277 -4.50 8.99 -24.24
CA GLN A 277 -3.35 9.79 -23.80
C GLN A 277 -2.24 9.84 -24.87
N GLY A 278 -1.80 8.68 -25.37
CA GLY A 278 -0.85 8.62 -26.48
C GLY A 278 -1.35 9.33 -27.74
N GLU A 279 -2.66 9.20 -28.04
CA GLU A 279 -3.31 9.92 -29.14
C GLU A 279 -3.23 11.45 -28.95
N ALA A 280 -3.67 11.97 -27.80
CA ALA A 280 -3.69 13.41 -27.53
C ALA A 280 -2.29 14.03 -27.63
N ILE A 281 -1.27 13.34 -27.11
CA ILE A 281 0.14 13.74 -27.26
C ILE A 281 0.54 13.78 -28.75
N ALA A 282 0.24 12.72 -29.51
CA ALA A 282 0.58 12.64 -30.94
C ALA A 282 -0.13 13.72 -31.78
N TYR A 283 -1.39 14.04 -31.48
CA TYR A 283 -2.13 15.11 -32.15
C TYR A 283 -1.52 16.49 -31.89
N ASN A 284 -1.06 16.76 -30.65
CA ASN A 284 -0.38 18.00 -30.33
C ASN A 284 0.95 18.11 -31.10
N LEU A 285 1.80 17.08 -31.01
CA LEU A 285 3.09 17.02 -31.71
C LEU A 285 2.91 17.30 -33.21
N ARG A 286 1.98 16.59 -33.86
CA ARG A 286 1.66 16.78 -35.28
C ARG A 286 1.18 18.20 -35.59
N ALA A 287 0.30 18.76 -34.75
CA ALA A 287 -0.24 20.09 -34.97
C ALA A 287 0.83 21.18 -34.81
N MET A 288 1.70 21.09 -33.80
CA MET A 288 2.74 22.09 -33.52
C MET A 288 3.72 22.27 -34.68
N PHE A 289 3.98 21.24 -35.49
CA PHE A 289 4.78 21.41 -36.71
C PHE A 289 4.12 22.33 -37.74
N GLY A 290 2.79 22.27 -37.89
CA GLY A 290 2.03 23.02 -38.91
C GLY A 290 1.49 24.39 -38.50
N LEU A 291 1.77 24.89 -37.28
CA LEU A 291 1.30 26.22 -36.85
C LEU A 291 2.12 27.33 -37.51
N LYS A 292 1.44 28.29 -38.12
CA LYS A 292 1.99 29.43 -38.87
C LYS A 292 2.57 30.52 -37.97
N VAL A 293 2.19 30.53 -36.69
CA VAL A 293 2.69 31.45 -35.66
C VAL A 293 4.02 30.96 -35.03
N PRO A 294 4.90 31.87 -34.57
CA PRO A 294 6.11 31.49 -33.85
C PRO A 294 5.81 30.82 -32.51
N ILE A 295 6.62 29.83 -32.16
CA ILE A 295 6.53 29.09 -30.90
C ILE A 295 7.88 29.14 -30.19
N VAL A 296 7.88 29.53 -28.91
CA VAL A 296 9.06 29.44 -28.01
C VAL A 296 8.70 28.60 -26.78
N THR A 297 9.48 27.57 -26.50
CA THR A 297 9.37 26.72 -25.30
C THR A 297 10.38 27.16 -24.25
N VAL A 298 9.99 27.20 -22.98
CA VAL A 298 10.91 27.34 -21.83
C VAL A 298 10.73 26.18 -20.86
N VAL A 299 11.79 25.42 -20.60
CA VAL A 299 11.82 24.42 -19.53
C VAL A 299 12.19 25.11 -18.23
N ILE A 300 11.23 25.22 -17.31
CA ILE A 300 11.40 25.95 -16.05
C ILE A 300 11.72 25.04 -14.87
N GLY A 301 11.37 23.76 -14.92
CA GLY A 301 11.62 22.79 -13.84
C GLY A 301 12.13 21.46 -14.40
N GLU A 302 11.30 20.43 -14.37
CA GLU A 302 11.61 19.15 -15.02
C GLU A 302 10.74 18.94 -16.27
N GLY A 303 11.29 18.36 -17.33
CA GLY A 303 10.54 17.99 -18.53
C GLY A 303 10.62 16.49 -18.80
N GLY A 304 9.60 15.75 -18.33
CA GLY A 304 9.53 14.30 -18.45
C GLY A 304 8.77 13.81 -19.68
N SER A 305 9.47 13.00 -20.47
CA SER A 305 8.93 12.08 -21.47
C SER A 305 8.01 12.73 -22.52
N GLY A 306 7.08 11.94 -23.09
CA GLY A 306 6.08 12.42 -24.04
C GLY A 306 5.21 13.56 -23.50
N GLY A 307 5.02 13.63 -22.18
CA GLY A 307 4.18 14.66 -21.56
C GLY A 307 4.76 16.07 -21.67
N ALA A 308 6.07 16.21 -21.55
CA ALA A 308 6.77 17.47 -21.81
C ALA A 308 6.83 17.79 -23.32
N LEU A 309 7.12 16.78 -24.15
CA LEU A 309 7.21 16.94 -25.60
C LEU A 309 5.89 17.43 -26.24
N ALA A 310 4.73 17.03 -25.69
CA ALA A 310 3.40 17.39 -26.17
C ALA A 310 3.09 18.90 -26.25
N ILE A 311 3.89 19.76 -25.60
CA ILE A 311 3.87 21.22 -25.80
C ILE A 311 5.26 21.82 -26.09
N GLY A 312 6.24 20.96 -26.39
CA GLY A 312 7.66 21.32 -26.52
C GLY A 312 8.16 21.52 -27.96
N CYS A 313 7.38 21.15 -28.98
CA CYS A 313 7.75 21.26 -30.40
C CYS A 313 7.75 22.70 -30.92
N ALA A 314 8.79 23.46 -30.56
CA ALA A 314 8.90 24.89 -30.82
C ALA A 314 10.04 25.26 -31.78
N ASN A 315 9.96 26.47 -32.35
CA ASN A 315 11.02 27.07 -33.15
C ASN A 315 12.30 27.22 -32.31
N LYS A 316 12.17 27.75 -31.09
CA LYS A 316 13.25 27.79 -30.09
C LYS A 316 12.81 27.16 -28.76
N LEU A 317 13.73 26.44 -28.10
CA LEU A 317 13.56 25.81 -26.80
C LEU A 317 14.70 26.25 -25.91
N PHE A 318 14.36 26.98 -24.84
CA PHE A 318 15.29 27.41 -23.81
C PHE A 318 15.13 26.57 -22.55
N MET A 319 16.22 26.42 -21.80
CA MET A 319 16.23 25.71 -20.51
C MET A 319 16.78 26.64 -19.44
N MET A 320 16.19 26.66 -18.25
CA MET A 320 16.84 27.31 -17.09
C MET A 320 18.04 26.47 -16.62
N ASP A 321 19.09 27.09 -16.08
CA ASP A 321 20.38 26.42 -15.81
C ASP A 321 20.29 25.19 -14.87
N ASN A 322 19.38 25.20 -13.90
CA ASN A 322 19.12 24.05 -13.02
C ASN A 322 17.90 23.22 -13.45
N SER A 323 17.29 23.49 -14.61
CA SER A 323 16.24 22.67 -15.19
C SER A 323 16.79 21.39 -15.83
N VAL A 324 15.91 20.41 -16.03
CA VAL A 324 16.26 19.10 -16.61
C VAL A 324 15.22 18.66 -17.63
N PHE A 325 15.64 17.91 -18.65
CA PHE A 325 14.76 17.39 -19.69
C PHE A 325 15.17 15.96 -20.06
N TYR A 326 14.24 15.00 -20.04
CA TYR A 326 14.56 13.58 -20.17
C TYR A 326 13.44 12.75 -20.78
N VAL A 327 13.78 11.66 -21.48
CA VAL A 327 12.80 10.73 -22.08
C VAL A 327 12.16 9.81 -21.03
N ALA A 328 12.93 9.41 -20.02
CA ALA A 328 12.48 8.65 -18.86
C ALA A 328 13.18 9.20 -17.62
N SER A 329 12.52 9.16 -16.46
CA SER A 329 13.15 9.66 -15.23
C SER A 329 14.40 8.82 -14.90
N PRO A 330 15.46 9.41 -14.30
CA PRO A 330 16.66 8.65 -13.94
C PRO A 330 16.37 7.45 -13.04
N GLU A 331 15.34 7.52 -12.20
CA GLU A 331 14.88 6.42 -11.34
C GLU A 331 14.26 5.27 -12.15
N ALA A 332 13.43 5.57 -13.16
CA ALA A 332 12.84 4.57 -14.04
C ALA A 332 13.90 3.93 -14.96
N CYS A 333 14.79 4.75 -15.52
CA CYS A 333 15.93 4.28 -16.31
C CYS A 333 16.85 3.36 -15.48
N ALA A 334 17.11 3.73 -14.22
CA ALA A 334 17.86 2.92 -13.27
C ALA A 334 17.20 1.57 -12.97
N ALA A 335 15.87 1.56 -12.77
CA ALA A 335 15.11 0.33 -12.58
C ALA A 335 15.11 -0.59 -13.81
N ILE A 336 15.08 -0.05 -15.04
CA ILE A 336 15.09 -0.84 -16.28
C ILE A 336 16.49 -1.39 -16.60
N LEU A 337 17.50 -0.52 -16.67
CA LEU A 337 18.84 -0.89 -17.14
C LEU A 337 19.70 -1.58 -16.07
N TRP A 338 19.56 -1.18 -14.80
CA TRP A 338 20.36 -1.68 -13.69
C TRP A 338 19.57 -2.51 -12.67
N LYS A 339 18.26 -2.73 -12.90
CA LYS A 339 17.37 -3.47 -11.97
C LYS A 339 17.37 -2.91 -10.53
N SER A 340 17.72 -1.63 -10.37
CA SER A 340 17.85 -0.96 -9.08
C SER A 340 17.71 0.55 -9.24
N SER A 341 16.72 1.15 -8.57
CA SER A 341 16.50 2.60 -8.57
C SER A 341 17.65 3.38 -7.92
N GLN A 342 18.49 2.73 -7.11
CA GLN A 342 19.67 3.36 -6.49
C GLN A 342 20.73 3.77 -7.52
N ALA A 343 20.70 3.21 -8.73
CA ALA A 343 21.56 3.63 -9.83
C ALA A 343 21.13 4.96 -10.49
N ALA A 344 20.11 5.67 -9.97
CA ALA A 344 19.61 6.93 -10.53
C ALA A 344 20.68 8.02 -10.78
N PRO A 345 21.71 8.24 -9.93
CA PRO A 345 22.77 9.20 -10.25
C PRO A 345 23.56 8.82 -11.51
N LYS A 346 23.93 7.55 -11.64
CA LYS A 346 24.61 6.99 -12.81
C LYS A 346 23.73 7.03 -14.06
N ALA A 347 22.41 6.81 -13.90
CA ALA A 347 21.46 6.95 -14.98
C ALA A 347 21.33 8.42 -15.45
N ALA A 348 21.26 9.39 -14.52
CA ALA A 348 21.19 10.82 -14.83
C ALA A 348 22.40 11.30 -15.63
N GLU A 349 23.62 10.89 -15.25
CA GLU A 349 24.86 11.16 -15.99
C GLU A 349 24.86 10.54 -17.40
N LYS A 350 24.36 9.30 -17.55
CA LYS A 350 24.31 8.64 -18.87
C LYS A 350 23.21 9.18 -19.77
N LEU A 351 22.12 9.67 -19.21
CA LEU A 351 21.00 10.29 -19.94
C LEU A 351 21.28 11.73 -20.38
N LYS A 352 22.31 12.39 -19.84
CA LYS A 352 22.72 13.77 -20.20
C LYS A 352 21.60 14.80 -20.09
N ILE A 353 20.91 14.79 -18.96
CA ILE A 353 19.61 15.48 -18.76
C ILE A 353 19.70 16.99 -18.50
N THR A 354 20.90 17.56 -18.39
CA THR A 354 21.09 18.95 -17.94
C THR A 354 21.07 19.96 -19.09
N ALA A 355 20.66 21.20 -18.81
CA ALA A 355 20.62 22.29 -19.80
C ALA A 355 21.94 22.44 -20.58
N ASN A 356 23.09 22.40 -19.89
CA ASN A 356 24.42 22.48 -20.49
C ASN A 356 24.73 21.33 -21.47
N GLU A 357 24.29 20.11 -21.17
CA GLU A 357 24.49 18.96 -22.06
C GLU A 357 23.54 18.99 -23.26
N LEU A 358 22.29 19.40 -23.04
CA LEU A 358 21.26 19.45 -24.07
C LEU A 358 21.48 20.60 -25.06
N CYS A 359 22.07 21.73 -24.63
CA CYS A 359 22.60 22.74 -25.54
C CYS A 359 23.79 22.25 -26.36
N ARG A 360 24.73 21.48 -25.77
CA ARG A 360 25.82 20.84 -26.53
C ARG A 360 25.31 19.83 -27.56
N LEU A 361 24.21 19.14 -27.26
CA LEU A 361 23.51 18.24 -28.17
C LEU A 361 22.56 18.96 -29.16
N LYS A 362 22.50 20.30 -29.13
CA LYS A 362 21.61 21.16 -29.95
C LYS A 362 20.11 20.89 -29.79
N ILE A 363 19.70 20.22 -28.71
CA ILE A 363 18.28 19.97 -28.38
C ILE A 363 17.64 21.24 -27.81
N ALA A 364 18.40 21.98 -26.99
CA ALA A 364 18.03 23.30 -26.48
C ALA A 364 18.89 24.38 -27.16
N ASP A 365 18.28 25.51 -27.52
CA ASP A 365 18.92 26.60 -28.27
C ASP A 365 19.65 27.60 -27.37
N GLY A 366 19.42 27.54 -26.05
CA GLY A 366 20.11 28.39 -25.07
C GLY A 366 19.70 28.13 -23.63
N ILE A 367 20.47 28.71 -22.71
CA ILE A 367 20.30 28.57 -21.26
C ILE A 367 19.90 29.92 -20.67
N ILE A 368 18.87 29.92 -19.82
CA ILE A 368 18.43 31.08 -19.03
C ILE A 368 19.12 31.00 -17.65
N PRO A 369 19.88 32.04 -17.24
CA PRO A 369 20.61 32.00 -15.98
C PRO A 369 19.67 32.00 -14.78
N GLU A 370 20.03 31.27 -13.73
CA GLU A 370 19.37 31.27 -12.43
C GLU A 370 20.21 32.03 -11.38
N PRO A 371 19.61 32.60 -10.33
CA PRO A 371 20.35 33.18 -9.23
C PRO A 371 21.06 32.08 -8.42
N LEU A 372 22.07 32.44 -7.63
CA LEU A 372 22.72 31.50 -6.71
C LEU A 372 21.68 30.92 -5.72
N GLY A 373 21.71 29.61 -5.50
CA GLY A 373 20.62 28.86 -4.85
C GLY A 373 19.58 28.26 -5.81
N GLY A 374 19.50 28.77 -7.04
CA GLY A 374 18.48 28.41 -8.03
C GLY A 374 17.24 29.31 -7.98
N ALA A 375 16.34 29.12 -8.93
CA ALA A 375 15.18 29.97 -9.23
C ALA A 375 14.26 30.35 -8.04
N HIS A 376 14.26 29.57 -6.95
CA HIS A 376 13.46 29.83 -5.75
C HIS A 376 14.07 30.90 -4.83
N THR A 377 15.35 31.24 -4.97
CA THR A 377 16.00 32.32 -4.19
C THR A 377 15.52 33.70 -4.61
N ASP A 378 15.41 33.94 -5.91
CA ASP A 378 14.82 35.17 -6.47
C ASP A 378 13.90 34.86 -7.67
N PRO A 379 12.61 34.56 -7.38
CA PRO A 379 11.60 34.30 -8.41
C PRO A 379 11.35 35.48 -9.35
N ALA A 380 11.49 36.71 -8.85
CA ALA A 380 11.19 37.92 -9.61
C ALA A 380 12.29 38.18 -10.64
N TRP A 381 13.56 38.17 -10.21
CA TRP A 381 14.71 38.29 -11.11
C TRP A 381 14.71 37.19 -12.18
N THR A 382 14.45 35.94 -11.76
CA THR A 382 14.35 34.79 -12.69
C THR A 382 13.27 35.00 -13.74
N SER A 383 12.10 35.50 -13.34
CA SER A 383 11.00 35.81 -14.27
C SER A 383 11.38 36.91 -15.27
N GLN A 384 12.14 37.93 -14.84
CA GLN A 384 12.65 38.95 -15.75
C GLN A 384 13.70 38.41 -16.74
N GLN A 385 14.56 37.46 -16.33
CA GLN A 385 15.47 36.78 -17.28
C GLN A 385 14.70 36.01 -18.35
N ILE A 386 13.63 35.29 -17.95
CA ILE A 386 12.74 34.61 -18.90
C ILE A 386 12.10 35.61 -19.86
N LYS A 387 11.57 36.74 -19.37
CA LYS A 387 11.02 37.81 -20.21
C LYS A 387 12.03 38.29 -21.25
N LEU A 388 13.26 38.63 -20.83
CA LEU A 388 14.31 39.12 -21.72
C LEU A 388 14.69 38.09 -22.81
N THR A 389 14.88 36.81 -22.44
CA THR A 389 15.21 35.76 -23.42
C THR A 389 14.06 35.51 -24.39
N VAL A 390 12.82 35.45 -23.90
CA VAL A 390 11.64 35.17 -24.72
C VAL A 390 11.31 36.34 -25.66
N THR A 391 11.36 37.59 -25.19
CA THR A 391 11.12 38.77 -26.06
C THR A 391 12.15 38.82 -27.18
N LYS A 392 13.45 38.65 -26.88
CA LYS A 392 14.50 38.63 -27.91
C LYS A 392 14.31 37.50 -28.93
N ALA A 393 13.95 36.30 -28.47
CA ALA A 393 13.70 35.16 -29.36
C ALA A 393 12.44 35.36 -30.21
N MET A 394 11.41 36.00 -29.67
CA MET A 394 10.19 36.31 -30.41
C MET A 394 10.38 37.43 -31.43
N GLU A 395 11.25 38.41 -31.18
CA GLU A 395 11.59 39.44 -32.16
C GLU A 395 12.27 38.83 -33.39
N GLU A 396 13.31 38.02 -33.18
CA GLU A 396 14.01 37.29 -34.25
C GLU A 396 13.07 36.35 -35.05
N LEU A 397 12.13 35.67 -34.39
CA LEU A 397 11.20 34.76 -35.06
C LEU A 397 10.04 35.48 -35.77
N CYS A 398 9.65 36.68 -35.33
CA CYS A 398 8.62 37.49 -35.98
C CYS A 398 9.12 38.26 -37.21
N GLU A 399 10.44 38.36 -37.41
CA GLU A 399 11.04 38.87 -38.66
C GLU A 399 10.98 37.85 -39.82
N MET A 400 10.72 36.57 -39.52
CA MET A 400 10.61 35.51 -40.52
C MET A 400 9.21 35.45 -41.14
N ASP A 401 9.13 35.20 -42.45
CA ASP A 401 7.86 34.85 -43.09
C ASP A 401 7.36 33.46 -42.65
N THR A 402 6.09 33.16 -42.93
CA THR A 402 5.44 31.91 -42.48
C THR A 402 6.12 30.65 -43.02
N ASP A 403 6.58 30.63 -44.27
CA ASP A 403 7.20 29.45 -44.86
C ASP A 403 8.61 29.24 -44.31
N SER A 404 9.39 30.31 -44.16
CA SER A 404 10.67 30.30 -43.42
C SER A 404 10.51 29.84 -41.98
N LEU A 405 9.44 30.25 -41.29
CA LEU A 405 9.17 29.90 -39.90
C LEU A 405 8.80 28.41 -39.73
N LEU A 406 8.00 27.87 -40.65
CA LEU A 406 7.69 26.44 -40.72
C LEU A 406 8.95 25.62 -41.05
N ASN A 407 9.72 26.06 -42.06
CA ASN A 407 10.98 25.42 -42.45
C ASN A 407 12.02 25.44 -41.33
N HIS A 408 12.18 26.55 -40.61
CA HIS A 408 13.04 26.65 -39.43
C HIS A 408 12.66 25.60 -38.38
N ARG A 409 11.37 25.45 -38.06
CA ARG A 409 10.89 24.45 -37.11
C ARG A 409 11.16 23.04 -37.61
N HIS A 410 10.87 22.73 -38.88
CA HIS A 410 11.14 21.42 -39.46
C HIS A 410 12.63 21.07 -39.50
N LEU A 411 13.49 21.98 -39.97
CA LEU A 411 14.93 21.78 -40.06
C LEU A 411 15.57 21.58 -38.70
N LYS A 412 15.15 22.32 -37.67
CA LYS A 412 15.62 22.11 -36.29
C LYS A 412 15.52 20.64 -35.89
N PHE A 413 14.33 20.04 -35.99
CA PHE A 413 14.11 18.64 -35.59
C PHE A 413 14.74 17.63 -36.56
N ARG A 414 14.88 17.95 -37.86
CA ARG A 414 15.59 17.11 -38.84
C ARG A 414 17.11 17.07 -38.61
N ASN A 415 17.67 18.13 -38.03
CA ASN A 415 19.10 18.24 -37.69
C ASN A 415 19.44 17.67 -36.30
N LEU A 416 18.45 17.12 -35.57
CA LEU A 416 18.70 16.44 -34.28
C LEU A 416 19.11 14.99 -34.50
N GLY A 417 20.18 14.59 -33.83
CA GLY A 417 20.80 13.28 -33.98
C GLY A 417 21.92 13.27 -35.03
N GLY A 418 22.72 12.21 -35.02
CA GLY A 418 23.75 11.96 -36.01
C GLY A 418 23.61 10.54 -36.55
N PHE A 419 23.69 10.38 -37.86
CA PHE A 419 23.74 9.09 -38.52
C PHE A 419 25.17 8.83 -39.01
N LEU A 420 25.62 7.58 -38.92
CA LEU A 420 26.91 7.13 -39.44
C LEU A 420 26.68 6.41 -40.78
N GLU A 421 26.61 7.18 -41.86
CA GLU A 421 26.66 6.64 -43.22
C GLU A 421 28.05 6.06 -43.52
N GLY A 422 28.11 4.95 -44.27
CA GLY A 422 29.37 4.35 -44.71
C GLY A 422 30.17 3.59 -43.65
N SER A 423 29.67 3.44 -42.41
CA SER A 423 30.23 2.44 -41.49
C SER A 423 30.06 1.05 -42.09
N PRO A 424 31.05 0.15 -42.02
CA PRO A 424 30.86 -1.23 -42.44
C PRO A 424 29.73 -1.83 -41.61
N ILE A 425 28.62 -2.13 -42.27
CA ILE A 425 27.48 -2.82 -41.67
C ILE A 425 28.05 -4.13 -41.11
N GLU A 426 28.00 -4.32 -39.77
CA GLU A 426 28.37 -5.62 -39.19
C GLU A 426 27.57 -6.68 -39.97
N PRO A 427 28.24 -7.66 -40.60
CA PRO A 427 27.58 -8.57 -41.53
C PRO A 427 26.40 -9.19 -40.81
N GLU A 428 25.20 -9.12 -41.43
CA GLU A 428 23.93 -9.43 -40.78
C GLU A 428 24.10 -10.63 -39.85
N LYS A 429 24.11 -10.37 -38.53
CA LYS A 429 23.96 -11.43 -37.56
C LYS A 429 22.55 -11.94 -37.77
N LYS A 430 22.42 -12.94 -38.64
CA LYS A 430 21.26 -13.80 -38.79
C LYS A 430 20.98 -14.41 -37.42
N ARG A 431 20.26 -13.66 -36.60
CA ARG A 431 19.42 -14.22 -35.56
C ARG A 431 18.48 -15.13 -36.32
N ASN A 432 18.78 -16.42 -36.30
CA ASN A 432 17.88 -17.46 -36.76
C ASN A 432 16.60 -17.33 -35.94
N MET A 433 15.67 -16.51 -36.42
CA MET A 433 14.26 -16.49 -36.06
C MET A 433 13.56 -17.71 -36.69
N LYS A 434 14.26 -18.85 -36.78
CA LYS A 434 13.59 -20.13 -36.73
C LYS A 434 12.81 -20.11 -35.42
N LYS A 435 11.50 -20.35 -35.48
CA LYS A 435 10.83 -20.98 -34.33
C LYS A 435 11.72 -22.17 -33.98
N LYS A 436 12.15 -22.28 -32.73
CA LYS A 436 12.77 -23.51 -32.26
C LYS A 436 11.68 -24.56 -32.43
N GLU A 437 11.78 -25.35 -33.49
CA GLU A 437 10.94 -26.53 -33.67
C GLU A 437 11.10 -27.31 -32.37
N ALA A 438 9.98 -27.56 -31.70
CA ALA A 438 10.00 -28.31 -30.45
C ALA A 438 10.65 -29.64 -30.79
N ASP A 439 11.76 -29.96 -30.12
CA ASP A 439 12.54 -31.13 -30.45
C ASP A 439 11.70 -32.36 -30.08
N ILE A 440 11.05 -32.96 -31.07
CA ILE A 440 10.06 -34.03 -30.86
C ILE A 440 10.74 -35.24 -30.19
N SER A 441 12.06 -35.38 -30.37
CA SER A 441 12.90 -36.36 -29.69
C SER A 441 12.99 -36.16 -28.17
N GLN A 442 12.92 -34.91 -27.71
CA GLN A 442 12.95 -34.56 -26.28
C GLN A 442 11.61 -34.86 -25.61
N ALA A 443 10.50 -34.57 -26.30
CA ALA A 443 9.16 -34.89 -25.80
C ALA A 443 8.92 -36.40 -25.69
N THR A 444 9.42 -37.22 -26.63
CA THR A 444 9.35 -38.68 -26.51
C THR A 444 10.20 -39.22 -25.36
N ALA A 445 11.40 -38.68 -25.15
CA ALA A 445 12.26 -39.10 -24.04
C ALA A 445 11.69 -38.70 -22.67
N ASP A 446 11.13 -37.49 -22.55
CA ASP A 446 10.46 -37.04 -21.32
C ASP A 446 9.21 -37.89 -21.03
N ILE A 447 8.42 -38.25 -22.06
CA ILE A 447 7.27 -39.16 -21.93
C ILE A 447 7.70 -40.59 -21.55
N GLU A 448 8.79 -41.13 -22.10
CA GLU A 448 9.30 -42.45 -21.70
C GLU A 448 9.78 -42.47 -20.23
N VAL A 449 10.46 -41.41 -19.78
CA VAL A 449 10.87 -41.22 -18.38
C VAL A 449 9.65 -41.05 -17.46
N GLU A 450 8.58 -40.41 -17.94
CA GLU A 450 7.34 -40.23 -17.19
C GLU A 450 6.51 -41.54 -17.12
N ILE A 451 6.53 -42.35 -18.18
CA ILE A 451 5.97 -43.71 -18.20
C ILE A 451 6.77 -44.66 -17.29
N GLU A 452 8.10 -44.57 -17.25
CA GLU A 452 8.91 -45.32 -16.27
C GLU A 452 8.59 -44.88 -14.82
N LYS A 453 8.47 -43.58 -14.55
CA LYS A 453 8.05 -43.07 -13.25
C LYS A 453 6.66 -43.58 -12.85
N LEU A 454 5.71 -43.61 -13.77
CA LEU A 454 4.37 -44.15 -13.54
C LEU A 454 4.40 -45.66 -13.29
N LYS A 455 5.21 -46.43 -14.01
CA LYS A 455 5.42 -47.87 -13.75
C LYS A 455 6.04 -48.12 -12.37
N LYS A 456 7.02 -47.30 -11.94
CA LYS A 456 7.61 -47.37 -10.59
C LYS A 456 6.61 -47.00 -9.50
N ALA A 457 5.85 -45.92 -9.70
CA ALA A 457 4.81 -45.49 -8.76
C ALA A 457 3.66 -46.51 -8.63
N ALA A 458 3.35 -47.26 -9.69
CA ALA A 458 2.37 -48.35 -9.67
C ALA A 458 2.87 -49.61 -8.93
N LEU A 459 4.19 -49.88 -8.92
CA LEU A 459 4.75 -51.04 -8.22
C LEU A 459 4.96 -50.82 -6.70
N GLU A 460 5.18 -49.57 -6.26
CA GLU A 460 5.56 -49.25 -4.87
C GLU A 460 4.41 -48.62 -4.06
N GLY A 461 3.28 -49.34 -3.98
CA GLY A 461 2.09 -48.91 -3.25
C GLY A 461 2.24 -48.88 -1.72
N LYS A 462 2.82 -47.81 -1.16
CA LYS A 462 2.59 -47.39 0.25
C LYS A 462 2.49 -45.86 0.38
N SER A 463 1.46 -45.42 1.09
CA SER A 463 1.14 -44.00 1.30
C SER A 463 2.20 -43.27 2.14
N GLN A 464 3.00 -42.41 1.51
CA GLN A 464 3.70 -41.30 2.15
C GLN A 464 3.48 -40.01 1.37
N SER A 465 3.23 -38.92 2.08
CA SER A 465 3.02 -37.58 1.53
C SER A 465 4.32 -37.04 0.89
N PRO A 466 4.28 -36.44 -0.31
CA PRO A 466 5.48 -35.95 -0.98
C PRO A 466 6.04 -34.67 -0.33
N GLY A 467 7.18 -34.81 0.34
CA GLY A 467 8.09 -33.69 0.61
C GLY A 467 9.11 -33.53 -0.54
N PRO A 468 9.65 -32.31 -0.79
CA PRO A 468 10.54 -32.08 -1.93
C PRO A 468 11.92 -32.69 -1.72
N VAL A 469 12.31 -33.62 -2.58
CA VAL A 469 13.68 -34.15 -2.68
C VAL A 469 14.40 -33.45 -3.82
N ILE A 470 15.45 -32.68 -3.51
CA ILE A 470 16.32 -32.04 -4.50
C ILE A 470 17.36 -33.07 -4.97
N SER A 471 17.49 -33.29 -6.28
CA SER A 471 18.46 -34.22 -6.86
C SER A 471 19.89 -33.65 -6.84
N ASN A 472 20.90 -34.52 -6.63
CA ASN A 472 22.30 -34.11 -6.56
C ASN A 472 22.79 -33.45 -7.86
N GLU A 473 22.32 -33.90 -9.02
CA GLU A 473 22.63 -33.35 -10.35
C GLU A 473 22.22 -31.86 -10.47
N ALA A 474 21.08 -31.48 -9.87
CA ALA A 474 20.62 -30.10 -9.87
C ALA A 474 21.55 -29.19 -9.06
N VAL A 475 22.16 -29.72 -7.98
CA VAL A 475 23.13 -28.99 -7.15
C VAL A 475 24.47 -28.83 -7.87
N GLU A 476 24.92 -29.85 -8.59
CA GLU A 476 26.17 -29.82 -9.35
C GLU A 476 26.10 -28.84 -10.53
N LYS A 477 24.98 -28.83 -11.25
CA LYS A 477 24.69 -27.83 -12.29
C LYS A 477 24.64 -26.41 -11.72
N LEU A 478 24.07 -26.23 -10.52
CA LEU A 478 24.07 -24.96 -9.79
C LEU A 478 25.49 -24.48 -9.45
N LYS A 479 26.41 -25.38 -9.06
CA LYS A 479 27.83 -25.02 -8.83
C LYS A 479 28.50 -24.55 -10.11
N GLN A 480 28.35 -25.27 -11.22
CA GLN A 480 28.96 -24.90 -12.50
C GLN A 480 28.47 -23.56 -13.04
N ASP A 481 27.17 -23.26 -12.88
CA ASP A 481 26.62 -21.94 -13.25
C ASP A 481 27.09 -20.83 -12.31
N LEU A 482 27.30 -21.15 -11.03
CA LEU A 482 27.82 -20.19 -10.05
C LEU A 482 29.28 -19.83 -10.34
N ASP A 483 30.14 -20.81 -10.64
CA ASP A 483 31.57 -20.56 -10.93
C ASP A 483 31.74 -19.71 -12.20
N LYS A 484 30.89 -19.90 -13.22
CA LYS A 484 30.83 -19.04 -14.42
C LYS A 484 30.40 -17.62 -14.06
N GLU A 485 29.36 -17.44 -13.24
CA GLU A 485 28.93 -16.10 -12.80
C GLU A 485 29.94 -15.40 -11.89
N MET A 486 30.61 -16.15 -10.99
CA MET A 486 31.72 -15.65 -10.15
C MET A 486 32.89 -15.18 -11.01
N THR A 487 33.28 -15.96 -12.02
CA THR A 487 34.35 -15.60 -12.96
C THR A 487 33.99 -14.32 -13.72
N ASN A 488 32.78 -14.24 -14.28
CA ASN A 488 32.30 -13.04 -14.97
C ASN A 488 32.19 -11.82 -14.04
N ALA A 489 31.79 -12.00 -12.78
CA ALA A 489 31.78 -10.93 -11.78
C ALA A 489 33.20 -10.45 -11.44
N PHE A 490 34.17 -11.36 -11.33
CA PHE A 490 35.57 -11.03 -11.05
C PHE A 490 36.23 -10.25 -12.19
N ILE A 491 35.98 -10.67 -13.45
CA ILE A 491 36.43 -9.96 -14.66
C ILE A 491 35.81 -8.55 -14.72
N SER A 492 34.49 -8.43 -14.54
CA SER A 492 33.79 -7.14 -14.60
C SER A 492 34.07 -6.20 -13.42
N MET A 493 34.74 -6.68 -12.36
CA MET A 493 35.31 -5.85 -11.29
C MET A 493 36.75 -5.37 -11.55
N GLY A 494 37.38 -5.77 -12.67
CA GLY A 494 38.75 -5.35 -13.02
C GLY A 494 39.84 -5.98 -12.15
N LEU A 495 39.54 -7.08 -11.44
CA LEU A 495 40.48 -7.73 -10.52
C LEU A 495 41.40 -8.75 -11.20
N GLN A 496 41.22 -8.98 -12.51
CA GLN A 496 41.93 -10.01 -13.27
C GLN A 496 43.45 -9.74 -13.35
N GLU A 497 43.87 -8.51 -13.66
CA GLU A 497 45.30 -8.13 -13.70
C GLU A 497 45.98 -8.31 -12.32
N LYS A 498 45.27 -7.98 -11.25
CA LYS A 498 45.75 -8.21 -9.87
C LYS A 498 45.94 -9.72 -9.61
N LEU A 499 45.02 -10.56 -10.06
CA LEU A 499 45.12 -12.02 -9.91
C LEU A 499 46.27 -12.62 -10.75
N GLU A 500 46.50 -12.11 -11.97
CA GLU A 500 47.59 -12.54 -12.84
C GLU A 500 48.96 -12.10 -12.29
N SER A 501 49.08 -10.90 -11.72
CA SER A 501 50.32 -10.50 -11.02
C SER A 501 50.61 -11.38 -9.79
N LEU A 502 49.58 -11.76 -9.04
CA LEU A 502 49.69 -12.68 -7.89
C LEU A 502 50.12 -14.09 -8.32
N LYS A 503 49.61 -14.59 -9.47
CA LYS A 503 50.07 -15.85 -10.09
C LYS A 503 51.52 -15.77 -10.59
N MET A 504 51.95 -14.64 -11.16
CA MET A 504 53.34 -14.44 -11.59
C MET A 504 54.34 -14.27 -10.44
N GLU A 505 53.93 -13.79 -9.27
CA GLU A 505 54.75 -13.84 -8.05
C GLU A 505 54.79 -15.28 -7.48
N LEU A 506 53.67 -16.00 -7.52
CA LEU A 506 53.61 -17.41 -7.09
C LEU A 506 54.54 -18.30 -7.94
N SER A 507 54.57 -18.11 -9.26
CA SER A 507 55.41 -18.89 -10.18
C SER A 507 56.91 -18.53 -10.14
N LYS A 508 57.31 -17.50 -9.38
CA LYS A 508 58.72 -17.12 -9.15
C LYS A 508 59.31 -17.71 -7.86
N SER A 509 58.53 -18.49 -7.11
CA SER A 509 58.97 -19.14 -5.88
C SER A 509 59.58 -20.53 -6.17
N PRO A 510 60.80 -20.86 -5.68
CA PRO A 510 61.44 -22.14 -6.02
C PRO A 510 60.82 -23.35 -5.30
N SER A 511 60.25 -24.27 -6.10
CA SER A 511 60.15 -25.73 -5.91
C SER A 511 59.92 -26.37 -4.52
N ASN A 512 58.82 -27.12 -4.44
CA ASN A 512 58.70 -28.46 -3.84
C ASN A 512 58.82 -28.66 -2.31
N SER A 513 57.70 -28.48 -1.60
CA SER A 513 57.19 -29.49 -0.65
C SER A 513 55.68 -29.28 -0.38
N PRO A 514 54.88 -30.32 -0.05
CA PRO A 514 53.42 -30.16 0.11
C PRO A 514 52.98 -29.39 1.38
N ASP A 515 53.86 -29.22 2.37
CA ASP A 515 53.50 -28.82 3.75
C ASP A 515 54.15 -27.52 4.25
N GLN A 516 54.69 -26.65 3.36
CA GLN A 516 55.13 -25.31 3.76
C GLN A 516 54.04 -24.25 3.54
N SER A 517 53.75 -23.51 4.62
CA SER A 517 52.78 -22.42 4.61
C SER A 517 53.22 -21.27 3.70
N LEU A 518 52.31 -20.80 2.84
CA LEU A 518 52.48 -19.62 2.00
C LEU A 518 53.13 -18.44 2.74
N SER A 519 54.03 -17.73 2.06
CA SER A 519 54.71 -16.57 2.64
C SER A 519 53.68 -15.53 3.12
N PRO A 520 53.89 -14.88 4.29
CA PRO A 520 52.89 -13.98 4.88
C PRO A 520 52.45 -12.86 3.92
N ALA A 521 53.38 -12.33 3.13
CA ALA A 521 53.11 -11.27 2.16
C ALA A 521 52.20 -11.70 0.99
N LEU A 522 52.34 -12.93 0.47
CA LEU A 522 51.43 -13.46 -0.56
C LEU A 522 50.04 -13.72 0.00
N LYS A 523 49.97 -14.26 1.22
CA LYS A 523 48.70 -14.50 1.91
C LYS A 523 47.96 -13.18 2.19
N GLU A 524 48.67 -12.16 2.66
CA GLU A 524 48.09 -10.83 2.91
C GLU A 524 47.61 -10.15 1.61
N LYS A 525 48.37 -10.24 0.51
CA LYS A 525 47.89 -9.76 -0.80
C LYS A 525 46.62 -10.48 -1.25
N ALA A 526 46.55 -11.80 -1.09
CA ALA A 526 45.36 -12.58 -1.44
C ALA A 526 44.14 -12.22 -0.56
N ASP A 527 44.34 -12.07 0.76
CA ASP A 527 43.29 -11.68 1.70
C ASP A 527 42.76 -10.27 1.41
N ARG A 528 43.63 -9.29 1.10
CA ARG A 528 43.21 -7.94 0.67
C ARG A 528 42.38 -7.99 -0.62
N LEU A 529 42.79 -8.79 -1.61
CA LEU A 529 42.06 -8.95 -2.88
C LEU A 529 40.69 -9.60 -2.66
N MET A 530 40.61 -10.59 -1.77
CA MET A 530 39.34 -11.22 -1.33
C MET A 530 38.44 -10.27 -0.53
N GLN A 531 38.99 -9.39 0.28
CA GLN A 531 38.23 -8.34 0.98
C GLN A 531 37.69 -7.29 0.01
N GLU A 532 38.48 -6.86 -0.97
CA GLU A 532 38.06 -5.93 -2.03
C GLU A 532 36.91 -6.52 -2.87
N PHE A 533 37.02 -7.81 -3.24
CA PHE A 533 35.95 -8.55 -3.93
C PHE A 533 34.67 -8.67 -3.07
N LYS A 534 34.78 -9.04 -1.79
CA LYS A 534 33.63 -9.11 -0.86
C LYS A 534 32.98 -7.75 -0.62
N HIS A 535 33.77 -6.68 -0.50
CA HIS A 535 33.25 -5.32 -0.36
C HIS A 535 32.45 -4.90 -1.60
N ASN A 536 32.97 -5.18 -2.80
CA ASN A 536 32.28 -4.86 -4.05
C ASN A 536 30.99 -5.70 -4.26
N LEU A 537 30.97 -6.97 -3.83
CA LEU A 537 29.76 -7.81 -3.75
C LEU A 537 28.73 -7.31 -2.72
N SER A 538 29.16 -6.60 -1.68
CA SER A 538 28.27 -6.13 -0.60
C SER A 538 27.48 -4.86 -0.95
N ARG A 539 27.85 -4.14 -2.03
CA ARG A 539 27.19 -2.90 -2.45
C ARG A 539 25.76 -3.18 -2.95
N PRO A 540 24.74 -2.46 -2.45
CA PRO A 540 23.35 -2.75 -2.80
C PRO A 540 23.06 -2.54 -4.29
N GLY A 541 22.26 -3.44 -4.87
CA GLY A 541 21.89 -3.44 -6.28
C GLY A 541 22.82 -4.19 -7.24
N SER A 542 24.06 -4.51 -6.84
CA SER A 542 25.02 -5.22 -7.71
C SER A 542 24.94 -6.74 -7.56
N TYR A 543 25.06 -7.47 -8.68
CA TYR A 543 25.14 -8.95 -8.74
C TYR A 543 24.07 -9.72 -7.95
N LEU A 544 22.82 -9.21 -7.92
CA LEU A 544 21.71 -9.78 -7.15
C LEU A 544 21.47 -11.28 -7.44
N GLY A 545 21.55 -11.69 -8.70
CA GLY A 545 21.40 -13.10 -9.11
C GLY A 545 22.50 -14.01 -8.57
N LEU A 546 23.76 -13.56 -8.62
CA LEU A 546 24.89 -14.29 -8.03
C LEU A 546 24.76 -14.37 -6.50
N LYS A 547 24.29 -13.30 -5.85
CA LYS A 547 24.02 -13.29 -4.40
C LYS A 547 22.88 -14.25 -4.02
N GLN A 548 21.82 -14.31 -4.81
CA GLN A 548 20.73 -15.29 -4.65
C GLN A 548 21.23 -16.72 -4.86
N LYS A 549 22.01 -17.01 -5.90
CA LYS A 549 22.57 -18.35 -6.13
C LYS A 549 23.61 -18.76 -5.07
N LEU A 550 24.47 -17.84 -4.60
CA LEU A 550 25.36 -18.06 -3.45
C LEU A 550 24.56 -18.38 -2.18
N GLN A 551 23.46 -17.67 -1.96
CA GLN A 551 22.59 -17.89 -0.81
C GLN A 551 21.89 -19.26 -0.90
N MET A 552 21.31 -19.61 -2.05
CA MET A 552 20.73 -20.94 -2.31
C MET A 552 21.78 -22.05 -2.15
N LEU A 553 23.01 -21.87 -2.66
CA LEU A 553 24.10 -22.83 -2.45
C LEU A 553 24.48 -22.93 -0.97
N SER A 554 24.47 -21.82 -0.21
CA SER A 554 24.72 -21.84 1.23
C SER A 554 23.62 -22.55 2.02
N GLU A 555 22.36 -22.45 1.56
CA GLU A 555 21.20 -23.13 2.17
C GLU A 555 21.22 -24.63 1.83
N VAL A 556 21.56 -25.00 0.59
CA VAL A 556 21.76 -26.39 0.16
C VAL A 556 22.97 -27.03 0.86
N ASN A 557 24.10 -26.32 0.99
CA ASN A 557 25.26 -26.82 1.74
C ASN A 557 24.96 -26.92 3.24
N LYS A 558 24.20 -26.00 3.84
CA LYS A 558 23.72 -26.14 5.22
C LYS A 558 22.81 -27.35 5.37
N LEU A 559 21.89 -27.60 4.44
CA LEU A 559 21.07 -28.81 4.43
C LEU A 559 21.94 -30.08 4.30
N GLY A 560 23.00 -30.03 3.50
CA GLY A 560 24.02 -31.09 3.41
C GLY A 560 24.80 -31.30 4.72
N GLU A 561 25.30 -30.24 5.36
CA GLU A 561 25.97 -30.30 6.66
C GLU A 561 25.03 -30.79 7.77
N HIS A 562 23.76 -30.36 7.76
CA HIS A 562 22.74 -30.85 8.68
C HIS A 562 22.42 -32.33 8.42
N LYS A 563 22.42 -32.79 7.16
CA LYS A 563 22.25 -34.20 6.82
C LYS A 563 23.46 -35.04 7.25
N ILE A 564 24.69 -34.57 7.03
CA ILE A 564 25.93 -35.26 7.45
C ILE A 564 26.08 -35.24 8.98
N LYS A 565 25.72 -34.15 9.67
CA LYS A 565 25.64 -34.12 11.13
C LYS A 565 24.54 -35.03 11.66
N ALA A 566 23.36 -35.06 11.04
CA ALA A 566 22.28 -35.96 11.42
C ALA A 566 22.66 -37.43 11.19
N GLU A 567 23.33 -37.77 10.08
CA GLU A 567 23.82 -39.12 9.81
C GLU A 567 24.95 -39.52 10.77
N ARG A 568 25.89 -38.62 11.10
CA ARG A 568 26.88 -38.85 12.16
C ARG A 568 26.25 -39.06 13.53
N LEU A 569 25.36 -38.17 13.97
CA LEU A 569 24.59 -38.34 15.21
C LEU A 569 23.77 -39.63 15.19
N LYS A 570 23.16 -40.00 14.06
CA LYS A 570 22.38 -41.23 13.92
C LYS A 570 23.27 -42.47 13.95
N SER A 571 24.51 -42.41 13.44
CA SER A 571 25.51 -43.47 13.59
C SER A 571 26.05 -43.57 15.03
N GLU A 572 26.37 -42.46 15.69
CA GLU A 572 26.85 -42.44 17.08
C GLU A 572 25.77 -42.88 18.08
N ILE A 573 24.52 -42.45 17.86
CA ILE A 573 23.36 -42.89 18.63
C ILE A 573 23.10 -44.38 18.36
N ASN A 574 23.00 -44.82 17.11
CA ASN A 574 22.77 -46.24 16.82
C ASN A 574 23.87 -47.13 17.38
N GLN A 575 25.15 -46.73 17.28
CA GLN A 575 26.28 -47.52 17.79
C GLN A 575 26.29 -47.61 19.32
N LYS A 576 25.80 -46.59 20.04
CA LYS A 576 25.61 -46.64 21.51
C LYS A 576 24.32 -47.33 21.96
N LEU A 577 23.29 -47.42 21.11
CA LEU A 577 21.98 -47.97 21.49
C LEU A 577 21.81 -49.48 21.19
N HIS A 578 22.65 -50.06 20.33
CA HIS A 578 22.26 -51.27 19.57
C HIS A 578 22.27 -52.62 20.32
N GLU A 579 23.00 -52.76 21.43
CA GLU A 579 23.11 -54.05 22.13
C GLU A 579 22.16 -54.14 23.34
N GLN A 580 22.16 -53.16 24.24
CA GLN A 580 21.37 -53.25 25.48
C GLN A 580 19.87 -52.99 25.32
N VAL A 581 19.46 -52.15 24.35
CA VAL A 581 18.03 -51.81 24.15
C VAL A 581 17.31 -52.88 23.30
N LYS A 582 18.02 -53.56 22.41
CA LYS A 582 17.42 -54.48 21.42
C LYS A 582 16.82 -55.72 22.08
N GLY A 583 17.57 -56.38 22.97
CA GLY A 583 17.06 -57.54 23.73
C GLY A 583 15.86 -57.20 24.63
N LYS A 584 15.90 -56.05 25.31
CA LYS A 584 14.79 -55.60 26.18
C LYS A 584 13.53 -55.19 25.38
N THR A 585 13.69 -54.67 24.16
CA THR A 585 12.55 -54.34 23.29
C THR A 585 11.94 -55.55 22.58
N GLU A 586 12.69 -56.63 22.33
CA GLU A 586 12.14 -57.87 21.80
C GLU A 586 11.25 -58.59 22.83
N ILE A 587 11.65 -58.64 24.10
CA ILE A 587 10.82 -59.19 25.21
C ILE A 587 9.49 -58.43 25.35
N LEU A 588 9.55 -57.09 25.37
CA LEU A 588 8.36 -56.23 25.37
C LEU A 588 7.44 -56.46 24.15
N LYS A 589 8.00 -56.85 23.01
CA LYS A 589 7.25 -57.14 21.79
C LYS A 589 6.59 -58.51 21.84
N MET A 590 7.28 -59.54 22.34
CA MET A 590 6.72 -60.88 22.55
C MET A 590 5.57 -60.87 23.56
N ALA A 591 5.69 -60.12 24.66
CA ALA A 591 4.60 -59.93 25.62
C ALA A 591 3.38 -59.25 24.96
N ARG A 592 3.61 -58.24 24.12
CA ARG A 592 2.55 -57.51 23.41
C ARG A 592 1.85 -58.38 22.36
N ASP A 593 2.58 -59.23 21.65
CA ASP A 593 2.02 -60.14 20.63
C ASP A 593 1.23 -61.31 21.27
N ARG A 594 1.55 -61.74 22.50
CA ARG A 594 0.72 -62.67 23.29
C ARG A 594 -0.60 -62.04 23.73
N VAL A 595 -0.55 -60.81 24.26
CA VAL A 595 -1.76 -60.04 24.61
C VAL A 595 -2.64 -59.79 23.38
N ALA A 596 -2.04 -59.49 22.22
CA ALA A 596 -2.77 -59.32 20.97
C ALA A 596 -3.43 -60.61 20.44
N LYS A 597 -2.96 -61.79 20.88
CA LYS A 597 -3.59 -63.10 20.61
C LYS A 597 -4.63 -63.52 21.64
N GLY A 598 -4.89 -62.70 22.67
CA GLY A 598 -5.93 -62.93 23.67
C GLY A 598 -5.52 -63.78 24.88
N GLU A 599 -4.25 -64.15 25.01
CA GLU A 599 -3.72 -64.81 26.21
C GLU A 599 -3.58 -63.78 27.36
N LYS A 600 -4.04 -64.14 28.56
CA LYS A 600 -3.84 -63.30 29.76
C LYS A 600 -2.42 -63.51 30.30
N LEU A 601 -1.65 -62.43 30.39
CA LEU A 601 -0.36 -62.42 31.10
C LEU A 601 -0.57 -62.64 32.60
N ASN A 602 0.34 -63.37 33.24
CA ASN A 602 0.34 -63.59 34.68
C ASN A 602 0.85 -62.34 35.44
N GLU A 603 0.49 -62.20 36.73
CA GLU A 603 0.89 -61.01 37.53
C GLU A 603 2.40 -60.78 37.58
N ASP A 604 3.21 -61.84 37.55
CA ASP A 604 4.66 -61.73 37.60
C ASP A 604 5.27 -61.28 36.25
N GLU A 605 4.68 -61.69 35.11
CA GLU A 605 5.06 -61.17 33.78
C GLU A 605 4.71 -59.67 33.66
N ILE A 606 3.61 -59.23 34.28
CA ILE A 606 3.22 -57.80 34.32
C ILE A 606 4.21 -57.00 35.18
N LYS A 607 4.69 -57.55 36.31
CA LYS A 607 5.74 -56.91 37.12
C LYS A 607 7.05 -56.80 36.35
N GLU A 608 7.46 -57.85 35.65
CA GLU A 608 8.69 -57.88 34.84
C GLU A 608 8.65 -56.85 33.69
N VAL A 609 7.53 -56.78 32.96
CA VAL A 609 7.30 -55.77 31.91
C VAL A 609 7.37 -54.34 32.47
N ASN A 610 6.78 -54.07 33.63
CA ASN A 610 6.83 -52.75 34.26
C ASN A 610 8.24 -52.39 34.77
N MET A 611 8.99 -53.37 35.29
CA MET A 611 10.37 -53.16 35.74
C MET A 611 11.29 -52.83 34.56
N ILE A 612 11.18 -53.57 33.45
CA ILE A 612 11.90 -53.29 32.21
C ILE A 612 11.53 -51.90 31.64
N GLN A 613 10.27 -51.46 31.76
CA GLN A 613 9.86 -50.13 31.31
C GLN A 613 10.53 -48.99 32.10
N GLU A 614 10.64 -49.08 33.44
CA GLU A 614 11.31 -48.03 34.23
C GLU A 614 12.84 -48.06 34.03
N GLU A 615 13.48 -49.23 33.92
CA GLU A 615 14.91 -49.31 33.57
C GLU A 615 15.23 -48.64 32.23
N LEU A 616 14.38 -48.84 31.20
CA LEU A 616 14.54 -48.20 29.90
C LEU A 616 14.45 -46.66 30.01
N LYS A 617 13.60 -46.18 30.93
CA LYS A 617 13.29 -44.77 31.18
C LYS A 617 14.41 -44.06 31.93
N GLU A 618 15.08 -44.75 32.87
CA GLU A 618 16.29 -44.25 33.52
C GLU A 618 17.47 -44.21 32.55
N MET A 619 17.65 -45.25 31.73
CA MET A 619 18.69 -45.29 30.70
C MET A 619 18.54 -44.15 29.67
N LEU A 620 17.31 -43.79 29.30
CA LEU A 620 17.04 -42.64 28.42
C LEU A 620 17.39 -41.29 29.07
N LYS A 621 17.16 -41.14 30.39
CA LYS A 621 17.54 -39.93 31.13
C LYS A 621 19.05 -39.75 31.23
N SER A 622 19.82 -40.83 31.44
CA SER A 622 21.28 -40.75 31.62
C SER A 622 22.03 -40.29 30.36
N LEU A 623 21.38 -40.33 29.20
CA LEU A 623 21.92 -39.87 27.91
C LEU A 623 21.65 -38.38 27.61
N ASN A 624 21.16 -37.59 28.58
CA ASN A 624 20.80 -36.17 28.41
C ASN A 624 19.76 -35.90 27.29
N LEU A 625 18.93 -36.90 26.99
CA LEU A 625 17.75 -36.73 26.14
C LEU A 625 16.55 -36.40 27.03
N GLU A 626 15.94 -35.24 26.78
CA GLU A 626 14.79 -34.80 27.57
C GLU A 626 13.54 -35.63 27.18
N VAL A 627 13.18 -36.59 28.04
CA VAL A 627 11.92 -37.32 27.90
C VAL A 627 10.76 -36.39 28.22
N VAL A 628 10.09 -35.89 27.19
CA VAL A 628 8.81 -35.19 27.30
C VAL A 628 7.76 -36.17 27.83
N GLY A 629 7.64 -36.26 29.16
CA GLY A 629 6.56 -37.02 29.80
C GLY A 629 5.20 -36.40 29.44
N LEU A 630 4.18 -37.18 29.11
CA LEU A 630 3.57 -38.17 30.01
C LEU A 630 3.33 -37.60 31.42
N ARG A 631 2.71 -36.42 31.50
CA ARG A 631 1.84 -36.07 32.63
C ARG A 631 0.40 -36.51 32.33
N LYS A 632 -0.26 -37.06 33.35
CA LYS A 632 -1.56 -37.72 33.28
C LYS A 632 -2.60 -36.87 32.55
N LYS A 633 -3.20 -37.41 31.47
CA LYS A 633 -4.60 -37.14 31.18
C LYS A 633 -5.41 -37.72 32.34
N ILE A 634 -5.80 -36.89 33.29
CA ILE A 634 -7.04 -37.14 34.02
C ILE A 634 -8.13 -36.85 33.00
N LEU A 635 -8.57 -37.89 32.28
CA LEU A 635 -9.91 -37.88 31.73
C LEU A 635 -10.85 -37.79 32.94
N PRO A 636 -11.93 -36.98 32.91
CA PRO A 636 -13.10 -37.35 33.68
C PRO A 636 -13.50 -38.75 33.20
N THR A 637 -13.45 -39.73 34.08
CA THR A 637 -13.93 -41.08 33.80
C THR A 637 -15.41 -40.99 33.47
N LYS A 638 -15.77 -41.22 32.19
CA LYS A 638 -17.16 -41.53 31.87
C LYS A 638 -17.59 -42.73 32.72
N PRO A 639 -18.82 -42.78 33.24
CA PRO A 639 -19.27 -43.95 34.00
C PRO A 639 -19.11 -45.22 33.15
N PRO A 640 -18.60 -46.34 33.69
CA PRO A 640 -18.39 -47.57 32.91
C PRO A 640 -19.69 -48.10 32.27
N VAL A 641 -20.84 -47.79 32.89
CA VAL A 641 -22.20 -48.06 32.38
C VAL A 641 -22.46 -47.42 31.00
N LEU A 642 -21.82 -46.30 30.69
CA LEU A 642 -22.03 -45.54 29.44
C LEU A 642 -21.24 -46.11 28.27
N GLU A 643 -20.04 -46.66 28.50
CA GLU A 643 -19.26 -47.32 27.46
C GLU A 643 -19.91 -48.65 27.04
N GLU A 644 -20.44 -49.43 27.99
CA GLU A 644 -21.15 -50.69 27.70
C GLU A 644 -22.52 -50.46 26.99
N LYS A 645 -23.18 -49.32 27.22
CA LYS A 645 -24.38 -48.92 26.47
C LYS A 645 -24.05 -48.43 25.06
N LEU A 646 -22.94 -47.71 24.87
CA LEU A 646 -22.49 -47.25 23.56
C LEU A 646 -22.07 -48.40 22.64
N THR A 647 -21.33 -49.40 23.15
CA THR A 647 -20.94 -50.57 22.34
C THR A 647 -22.15 -51.39 21.88
N LYS A 648 -23.16 -51.56 22.74
CA LYS A 648 -24.43 -52.23 22.38
C LYS A 648 -25.20 -51.46 21.31
N ALA A 649 -25.23 -50.12 21.40
CA ALA A 649 -25.84 -49.29 20.35
C ALA A 649 -25.10 -49.42 19.00
N ASP A 650 -23.77 -49.42 19.00
CA ASP A 650 -22.95 -49.62 17.80
C ASP A 650 -23.15 -51.02 17.16
N GLU A 651 -23.37 -52.07 17.96
CA GLU A 651 -23.71 -53.40 17.45
C GLU A 651 -25.10 -53.46 16.82
N VAL A 652 -26.12 -52.84 17.44
CA VAL A 652 -27.48 -52.74 16.87
C VAL A 652 -27.45 -51.99 15.54
N ILE A 653 -26.70 -50.88 15.44
CA ILE A 653 -26.53 -50.12 14.20
C ILE A 653 -25.89 -50.98 13.10
N LYS A 654 -24.82 -51.73 13.40
CA LYS A 654 -24.17 -52.63 12.44
C LYS A 654 -25.11 -53.75 11.96
N MET A 655 -25.89 -54.35 12.87
CA MET A 655 -26.83 -55.42 12.54
C MET A 655 -27.95 -54.93 11.61
N GLU A 656 -28.47 -53.71 11.82
CA GLU A 656 -29.55 -53.18 10.97
C GLU A 656 -29.03 -52.72 9.60
N ILE A 657 -27.79 -52.22 9.52
CA ILE A 657 -27.11 -51.97 8.23
C ILE A 657 -26.94 -53.28 7.44
N ALA A 658 -26.55 -54.38 8.10
CA ALA A 658 -26.43 -55.69 7.44
C ALA A 658 -27.79 -56.16 6.87
N LYS A 659 -28.88 -56.05 7.63
CA LYS A 659 -30.23 -56.37 7.13
C LYS A 659 -30.66 -55.47 5.98
N ALA A 660 -30.31 -54.19 5.98
CA ALA A 660 -30.62 -53.28 4.89
C ALA A 660 -29.87 -53.67 3.60
N ILE A 661 -28.64 -54.17 3.70
CA ILE A 661 -27.86 -54.68 2.56
C ILE A 661 -28.47 -55.98 2.01
N ASP A 662 -28.89 -56.90 2.88
CA ASP A 662 -29.56 -58.15 2.50
C ASP A 662 -30.93 -57.89 1.86
N ALA A 663 -31.76 -57.02 2.47
CA ALA A 663 -33.09 -56.67 1.96
C ALA A 663 -33.03 -55.91 0.62
N ALA A 664 -31.98 -55.11 0.40
CA ALA A 664 -31.73 -54.42 -0.87
C ALA A 664 -31.13 -55.35 -1.95
N GLY A 665 -30.79 -56.60 -1.63
CA GLY A 665 -30.19 -57.56 -2.57
C GLY A 665 -28.79 -57.16 -3.08
N LEU A 666 -28.09 -56.27 -2.36
CA LEU A 666 -26.87 -55.61 -2.86
C LEU A 666 -25.60 -56.47 -2.75
N ASN A 667 -25.67 -57.64 -2.12
CA ASN A 667 -24.52 -58.54 -1.97
C ASN A 667 -23.88 -58.93 -3.31
N SER A 668 -24.69 -59.15 -4.35
CA SER A 668 -24.18 -59.43 -5.71
C SER A 668 -23.36 -58.26 -6.27
N LYS A 669 -23.87 -57.01 -6.17
CA LYS A 669 -23.14 -55.81 -6.60
C LYS A 669 -21.90 -55.52 -5.75
N ILE A 670 -21.93 -55.85 -4.46
CA ILE A 670 -20.77 -55.73 -3.56
C ILE A 670 -19.68 -56.75 -3.94
N ASP A 671 -20.06 -57.96 -4.34
CA ASP A 671 -19.11 -58.96 -4.83
C ASP A 671 -18.62 -58.65 -6.26
N GLU A 672 -19.49 -58.13 -7.13
CA GLU A 672 -19.14 -57.61 -8.46
C GLU A 672 -18.13 -56.46 -8.36
N LEU A 673 -18.34 -55.52 -7.43
CA LEU A 673 -17.36 -54.48 -7.07
C LEU A 673 -16.03 -55.07 -6.59
N LYS A 674 -16.04 -56.11 -5.75
CA LYS A 674 -14.80 -56.79 -5.30
C LYS A 674 -14.08 -57.46 -6.48
N THR A 675 -14.79 -58.10 -7.40
CA THR A 675 -14.17 -58.74 -8.58
C THR A 675 -13.65 -57.71 -9.58
N GLU A 676 -14.34 -56.60 -9.83
CA GLU A 676 -13.84 -55.51 -10.69
C GLU A 676 -12.60 -54.84 -10.08
N ILE A 677 -12.56 -54.64 -8.76
CA ILE A 677 -11.36 -54.16 -8.05
C ILE A 677 -10.21 -55.18 -8.15
N ALA A 678 -10.50 -56.48 -8.03
CA ALA A 678 -9.49 -57.54 -8.17
C ALA A 678 -8.97 -57.70 -9.61
N ASN A 679 -9.81 -57.43 -10.62
CA ASN A 679 -9.47 -57.49 -12.05
C ASN A 679 -8.79 -56.21 -12.59
N GLY A 680 -8.64 -55.18 -11.76
CA GLY A 680 -7.94 -53.94 -12.15
C GLY A 680 -8.77 -52.97 -13.00
N ALA A 681 -10.08 -52.89 -12.74
CA ALA A 681 -11.01 -52.03 -13.47
C ALA A 681 -10.67 -50.53 -13.39
N SER A 682 -11.16 -49.76 -14.37
CA SER A 682 -10.99 -48.30 -14.41
C SER A 682 -11.72 -47.60 -13.27
N LYS A 683 -11.14 -46.50 -12.79
CA LYS A 683 -11.60 -45.77 -11.60
C LYS A 683 -13.06 -45.28 -11.70
N GLU A 684 -13.50 -44.89 -12.90
CA GLU A 684 -14.87 -44.43 -13.18
C GLU A 684 -15.91 -45.54 -12.99
N THR A 685 -15.58 -46.78 -13.37
CA THR A 685 -16.47 -47.95 -13.22
C THR A 685 -16.66 -48.31 -11.76
N VAL A 686 -15.58 -48.24 -10.96
CA VAL A 686 -15.59 -48.47 -9.52
C VAL A 686 -16.41 -47.39 -8.79
N GLU A 687 -16.24 -46.11 -9.13
CA GLU A 687 -17.02 -45.01 -8.54
C GLU A 687 -18.52 -45.13 -8.88
N LYS A 688 -18.87 -45.58 -10.09
CA LYS A 688 -20.26 -45.83 -10.48
C LYS A 688 -20.91 -46.94 -9.63
N LEU A 689 -20.26 -48.09 -9.49
CA LEU A 689 -20.75 -49.20 -8.66
C LEU A 689 -20.88 -48.80 -7.18
N ILE A 690 -19.93 -48.04 -6.63
CA ILE A 690 -20.01 -47.52 -5.26
C ILE A 690 -21.22 -46.60 -5.07
N ASN A 691 -21.51 -45.72 -6.03
CA ASN A 691 -22.66 -44.83 -5.95
C ASN A 691 -24.00 -45.59 -6.05
N GLU A 692 -24.11 -46.58 -6.93
CA GLU A 692 -25.31 -47.43 -7.03
C GLU A 692 -25.56 -48.24 -5.72
N ILE A 693 -24.51 -48.77 -5.10
CA ILE A 693 -24.63 -49.45 -3.78
C ILE A 693 -25.06 -48.46 -2.70
N ARG A 694 -24.52 -47.23 -2.71
CA ARG A 694 -24.83 -46.19 -1.72
C ARG A 694 -26.29 -45.72 -1.80
N GLU A 695 -26.82 -45.50 -3.01
CA GLU A 695 -28.22 -45.15 -3.21
C GLU A 695 -29.15 -46.30 -2.79
N GLY A 696 -28.81 -47.55 -3.13
CA GLY A 696 -29.59 -48.73 -2.74
C GLY A 696 -29.66 -48.94 -1.22
N ILE A 697 -28.60 -48.63 -0.47
CA ILE A 697 -28.62 -48.66 1.00
C ILE A 697 -29.51 -47.54 1.54
N ILE A 698 -29.35 -46.31 1.06
CA ILE A 698 -30.12 -45.14 1.54
C ILE A 698 -31.64 -45.34 1.30
N ALA A 699 -32.04 -45.93 0.18
CA ALA A 699 -33.44 -46.19 -0.14
C ALA A 699 -34.12 -47.19 0.80
N ASN A 700 -33.37 -48.08 1.46
CA ASN A 700 -33.89 -49.16 2.31
C ASN A 700 -33.65 -48.96 3.81
N LEU A 701 -33.02 -47.85 4.23
CA LEU A 701 -32.65 -47.61 5.63
C LEU A 701 -33.65 -46.65 6.30
N ASP A 702 -34.70 -47.19 6.93
CA ASP A 702 -35.68 -46.38 7.66
C ASP A 702 -35.08 -45.75 8.93
N SER A 703 -34.69 -44.49 8.80
CA SER A 703 -34.08 -43.70 9.87
C SER A 703 -34.98 -43.46 11.09
N ALA A 704 -36.30 -43.68 10.99
CA ALA A 704 -37.23 -43.54 12.12
C ALA A 704 -37.14 -44.76 13.06
N GLN A 705 -37.30 -45.96 12.53
CA GLN A 705 -37.20 -47.20 13.32
C GLN A 705 -35.82 -47.38 13.97
N LEU A 706 -34.77 -46.96 13.28
CA LEU A 706 -33.40 -47.09 13.80
C LEU A 706 -33.15 -46.15 15.00
N LYS A 707 -33.72 -44.94 15.01
CA LYS A 707 -33.71 -44.04 16.18
C LYS A 707 -34.51 -44.61 17.34
N GLU A 708 -35.67 -45.21 17.08
CA GLU A 708 -36.54 -45.78 18.12
C GLU A 708 -35.87 -46.99 18.81
N LYS A 709 -35.24 -47.89 18.03
CA LYS A 709 -34.45 -49.01 18.57
C LYS A 709 -33.23 -48.55 19.38
N VAL A 710 -32.49 -47.56 18.90
CA VAL A 710 -31.36 -46.98 19.64
C VAL A 710 -31.83 -46.30 20.93
N ALA A 711 -32.95 -45.56 20.90
CA ALA A 711 -33.52 -44.94 22.09
C ALA A 711 -33.99 -45.97 23.14
N SER A 712 -34.67 -47.05 22.70
CA SER A 712 -35.14 -48.11 23.61
C SER A 712 -33.98 -48.87 24.28
N THR A 713 -32.85 -49.04 23.58
CA THR A 713 -31.66 -49.74 24.11
C THR A 713 -30.89 -48.88 25.13
N LEU A 714 -31.12 -47.56 25.17
CA LEU A 714 -30.37 -46.64 26.03
C LEU A 714 -30.96 -46.45 27.43
N GLU A 715 -32.22 -46.82 27.69
CA GLU A 715 -32.94 -46.75 28.99
C GLU A 715 -32.51 -45.59 29.91
N LEU A 716 -33.16 -44.42 29.76
CA LEU A 716 -33.08 -43.31 30.71
C LEU A 716 -34.49 -42.71 30.96
N PRO A 717 -34.96 -42.62 32.22
CA PRO A 717 -36.31 -42.14 32.55
C PRO A 717 -36.41 -40.61 32.69
N LEU A 718 -37.64 -40.12 32.75
CA LEU A 718 -38.01 -38.70 32.83
C LEU A 718 -38.05 -38.18 34.29
N GLN A 719 -37.39 -37.04 34.51
CA GLN A 719 -37.70 -35.94 35.46
C GLN A 719 -37.63 -36.11 37.01
N GLU A 720 -37.45 -34.93 37.63
CA GLU A 720 -37.74 -34.50 39.02
C GLU A 720 -36.73 -34.64 40.20
N THR A 721 -36.09 -33.48 40.50
CA THR A 721 -35.94 -32.79 41.82
C THR A 721 -35.05 -33.31 42.98
N VAL A 722 -34.08 -32.42 43.31
CA VAL A 722 -33.66 -31.95 44.67
C VAL A 722 -32.82 -32.86 45.58
N GLY A 723 -31.64 -32.36 45.99
CA GLY A 723 -30.73 -33.09 46.91
C GLY A 723 -29.43 -32.38 47.37
N ALA A 724 -29.46 -31.05 47.53
CA ALA A 724 -28.61 -30.24 48.45
C ALA A 724 -27.06 -30.32 48.41
N GLY A 725 -26.42 -29.22 47.97
CA GLY A 725 -24.97 -29.00 48.08
C GLY A 725 -24.49 -27.61 47.63
N ASN A 726 -24.89 -26.55 48.34
CA ASN A 726 -24.48 -25.14 48.14
C ASN A 726 -24.57 -24.58 46.71
N HIS A 727 -25.78 -24.18 46.31
CA HIS A 727 -25.95 -23.20 45.22
C HIS A 727 -25.35 -21.84 45.61
N SER A 728 -24.35 -21.38 44.86
CA SER A 728 -24.27 -19.95 44.57
C SER A 728 -25.51 -19.56 43.76
N PRO A 729 -26.13 -18.38 43.98
CA PRO A 729 -27.36 -18.02 43.30
C PRO A 729 -27.18 -18.05 41.78
N ASP A 730 -28.20 -18.56 41.07
CA ASP A 730 -28.22 -18.67 39.62
C ASP A 730 -28.08 -17.28 38.99
N TRP A 731 -26.85 -16.91 38.64
CA TRP A 731 -26.51 -15.56 38.22
C TRP A 731 -27.11 -15.22 36.86
N LYS A 732 -27.47 -16.22 36.05
CA LYS A 732 -28.19 -16.06 34.80
C LYS A 732 -29.59 -15.47 35.05
N SER A 733 -30.25 -15.84 36.15
CA SER A 733 -31.56 -15.27 36.55
C SER A 733 -31.54 -13.77 36.89
N GLN A 734 -30.36 -13.20 37.18
CA GLN A 734 -30.19 -11.77 37.48
C GLN A 734 -29.82 -10.94 36.25
N LEU A 735 -29.55 -11.57 35.10
CA LEU A 735 -29.17 -10.87 33.87
C LEU A 735 -30.39 -10.35 33.11
N LYS A 736 -30.24 -9.17 32.50
CA LYS A 736 -31.21 -8.63 31.54
C LYS A 736 -30.91 -9.19 30.16
N ILE A 737 -31.29 -10.45 29.93
CA ILE A 737 -31.11 -11.13 28.65
C ILE A 737 -32.10 -10.53 27.62
N PRO A 738 -31.64 -10.14 26.41
CA PRO A 738 -32.54 -9.69 25.34
C PRO A 738 -33.40 -10.85 24.80
N PRO A 739 -34.56 -10.57 24.17
CA PRO A 739 -35.40 -11.62 23.59
C PRO A 739 -34.65 -12.40 22.48
N PRO A 740 -34.86 -13.73 22.38
CA PRO A 740 -34.17 -14.57 21.41
C PRO A 740 -34.57 -14.20 19.98
N ASP A 741 -33.58 -14.11 19.08
CA ASP A 741 -33.79 -13.75 17.68
C ASP A 741 -34.19 -14.98 16.85
N THR A 742 -35.47 -15.05 16.51
CA THR A 742 -36.13 -16.16 15.80
C THR A 742 -35.97 -16.15 14.28
N ARG A 743 -35.28 -15.15 13.70
CA ARG A 743 -35.07 -15.05 12.25
C ARG A 743 -34.19 -16.19 11.74
N TYR A 744 -34.44 -16.60 10.49
CA TYR A 744 -33.65 -17.65 9.84
C TYR A 744 -32.14 -17.31 9.79
N ARG A 745 -31.29 -18.33 9.96
CA ARG A 745 -29.82 -18.25 9.91
C ARG A 745 -29.25 -19.36 9.01
N THR A 746 -28.34 -19.01 8.12
CA THR A 746 -27.62 -19.94 7.24
C THR A 746 -26.53 -20.76 7.94
N GLU A 747 -26.12 -21.84 7.29
CA GLU A 747 -25.15 -22.84 7.77
C GLU A 747 -23.81 -22.24 8.21
N ASP A 748 -23.35 -21.14 7.60
CA ASP A 748 -22.10 -20.43 7.97
C ASP A 748 -22.12 -19.80 9.38
N VAL A 749 -23.28 -19.85 10.06
CA VAL A 749 -23.46 -19.42 11.45
C VAL A 749 -24.08 -20.52 12.34
N THR A 750 -24.80 -21.50 11.78
CA THR A 750 -25.46 -22.58 12.54
C THR A 750 -24.72 -23.91 12.57
N ALA A 751 -23.74 -24.15 11.69
CA ALA A 751 -22.94 -25.38 11.65
C ALA A 751 -21.87 -25.43 12.76
N THR A 752 -22.33 -25.39 14.01
CA THR A 752 -21.50 -25.45 15.22
C THR A 752 -21.22 -26.87 15.65
N LYS A 753 -20.09 -27.10 16.33
CA LYS A 753 -19.73 -28.37 16.99
C LYS A 753 -20.57 -28.68 18.22
N GLY A 754 -21.37 -27.71 18.68
CA GLY A 754 -22.32 -27.87 19.78
C GLY A 754 -21.77 -27.42 21.13
N ASN A 755 -20.67 -26.67 21.15
CA ASN A 755 -20.10 -26.11 22.38
C ASN A 755 -20.90 -24.89 22.85
N GLU A 756 -20.87 -24.61 24.14
CA GLU A 756 -21.40 -23.37 24.73
C GLU A 756 -20.25 -22.47 25.21
N PHE A 757 -20.52 -21.19 25.46
CA PHE A 757 -19.47 -20.24 25.89
C PHE A 757 -18.82 -20.62 27.25
N GLU A 758 -19.51 -21.40 28.07
CA GLU A 758 -19.02 -21.87 29.37
C GLU A 758 -17.92 -22.94 29.21
N ASP A 759 -17.90 -23.69 28.11
CA ASP A 759 -16.89 -24.73 27.81
C ASP A 759 -15.48 -24.15 27.59
N TYR A 760 -15.36 -22.84 27.37
CA TYR A 760 -14.08 -22.14 27.22
C TYR A 760 -13.44 -21.69 28.55
N PHE A 761 -14.08 -21.96 29.70
CA PHE A 761 -13.57 -21.61 31.03
C PHE A 761 -13.22 -20.12 31.21
N LEU A 762 -14.02 -19.23 30.60
CA LEU A 762 -13.87 -17.78 30.68
C LEU A 762 -14.19 -17.24 32.08
N LYS A 763 -13.69 -16.03 32.40
CA LYS A 763 -14.09 -15.26 33.58
C LYS A 763 -15.62 -15.10 33.63
N ARG A 764 -16.20 -15.29 34.83
CA ARG A 764 -17.65 -15.19 35.06
C ARG A 764 -18.20 -13.82 34.64
N GLU A 765 -17.45 -12.76 34.91
CA GLU A 765 -17.79 -11.39 34.54
C GLU A 765 -17.84 -11.20 33.01
N LEU A 766 -16.98 -11.91 32.26
CA LEU A 766 -16.99 -11.90 30.80
C LEU A 766 -18.19 -12.70 30.25
N LEU A 767 -18.50 -13.86 30.85
CA LEU A 767 -19.70 -14.64 30.52
C LEU A 767 -20.99 -13.84 30.75
N MET A 768 -21.08 -13.08 31.85
CA MET A 768 -22.20 -12.16 32.10
C MET A 768 -22.36 -11.12 30.98
N GLY A 769 -21.25 -10.53 30.49
CA GLY A 769 -21.28 -9.59 29.37
C GLY A 769 -21.65 -10.23 28.03
N ILE A 770 -21.23 -11.47 27.78
CA ILE A 770 -21.59 -12.27 26.59
C ILE A 770 -23.11 -12.55 26.57
N TYR A 771 -23.69 -13.03 27.68
CA TYR A 771 -25.11 -13.33 27.75
C TYR A 771 -26.00 -12.08 27.76
N GLU A 772 -25.62 -11.00 28.47
CA GLU A 772 -26.34 -9.72 28.37
C GLU A 772 -26.32 -9.13 26.96
N LYS A 773 -25.29 -9.44 26.16
CA LYS A 773 -25.21 -9.02 24.75
C LYS A 773 -26.17 -9.79 23.83
N GLY A 774 -26.76 -10.89 24.30
CA GLY A 774 -27.62 -11.79 23.53
C GLY A 774 -26.86 -12.87 22.76
N PHE A 775 -25.62 -13.20 23.17
CA PHE A 775 -24.87 -14.31 22.58
C PHE A 775 -25.12 -15.59 23.39
N GLU A 776 -26.04 -16.42 22.90
CA GLU A 776 -26.39 -17.71 23.53
C GLU A 776 -25.34 -18.78 23.27
N ARG A 777 -24.90 -18.91 22.00
CA ARG A 777 -23.94 -19.93 21.54
C ARG A 777 -22.87 -19.33 20.63
N PRO A 778 -21.64 -19.87 20.65
CA PRO A 778 -20.56 -19.44 19.78
C PRO A 778 -20.88 -19.77 18.31
N SER A 779 -20.57 -18.84 17.39
CA SER A 779 -20.58 -19.14 15.95
C SER A 779 -19.37 -19.99 15.54
N PRO A 780 -19.34 -20.64 14.36
CA PRO A 780 -18.24 -21.53 13.98
C PRO A 780 -16.85 -20.86 13.99
N ILE A 781 -16.76 -19.55 13.66
CA ILE A 781 -15.51 -18.80 13.78
C ILE A 781 -15.10 -18.56 15.24
N GLN A 782 -16.06 -18.42 16.15
CA GLN A 782 -15.80 -18.29 17.59
C GLN A 782 -15.38 -19.63 18.18
N GLU A 783 -16.02 -20.74 17.81
CA GLU A 783 -15.65 -22.08 18.26
C GLU A 783 -14.22 -22.47 17.88
N GLU A 784 -13.76 -22.11 16.67
CA GLU A 784 -12.37 -22.37 16.25
C GLU A 784 -11.38 -21.36 16.83
N SER A 785 -11.70 -20.05 16.86
CA SER A 785 -10.70 -19.03 17.18
C SER A 785 -10.52 -18.76 18.67
N ILE A 786 -11.57 -18.83 19.49
CA ILE A 786 -11.50 -18.52 20.93
C ILE A 786 -10.51 -19.46 21.65
N PRO A 787 -10.66 -20.80 21.62
CA PRO A 787 -9.76 -21.69 22.36
C PRO A 787 -8.30 -21.55 21.89
N ILE A 788 -8.07 -21.43 20.58
CA ILE A 788 -6.73 -21.26 20.02
C ILE A 788 -6.11 -19.93 20.43
N ALA A 789 -6.88 -18.84 20.45
CA ALA A 789 -6.41 -17.54 20.89
C ALA A 789 -6.06 -17.56 22.39
N LEU A 790 -6.85 -18.25 23.21
CA LEU A 790 -6.55 -18.45 24.63
C LEU A 790 -5.22 -19.18 24.84
N THR A 791 -4.87 -20.20 24.03
CA THR A 791 -3.56 -20.90 24.16
C THR A 791 -2.33 -20.01 23.97
N GLY A 792 -2.45 -18.85 23.30
CA GLY A 792 -1.31 -17.99 22.96
C GLY A 792 -0.79 -18.17 21.54
N SER A 793 -1.39 -19.06 20.75
CA SER A 793 -1.04 -19.25 19.33
C SER A 793 -1.45 -18.04 18.49
N ASP A 794 -0.59 -17.64 17.55
CA ASP A 794 -0.94 -16.70 16.48
C ASP A 794 -2.09 -17.27 15.64
N ILE A 795 -2.98 -16.41 15.12
CA ILE A 795 -4.11 -16.83 14.28
C ILE A 795 -4.11 -16.09 12.95
N LEU A 796 -4.35 -16.84 11.88
CA LEU A 796 -4.68 -16.34 10.55
C LEU A 796 -6.08 -16.84 10.15
N ALA A 797 -7.09 -16.00 10.29
CA ALA A 797 -8.49 -16.38 10.08
C ALA A 797 -9.09 -15.76 8.81
N ARG A 798 -9.55 -16.62 7.88
CA ARG A 798 -10.42 -16.25 6.75
C ARG A 798 -11.87 -16.52 7.12
N ALA A 799 -12.66 -15.46 7.20
CA ALA A 799 -14.11 -15.57 7.40
C ALA A 799 -14.88 -14.38 6.81
N LYS A 800 -16.09 -14.67 6.32
CA LYS A 800 -17.05 -13.72 5.76
C LYS A 800 -17.38 -12.60 6.76
N ASN A 801 -17.78 -11.44 6.26
CA ASN A 801 -18.21 -10.34 7.11
C ASN A 801 -19.59 -10.64 7.72
N GLY A 802 -19.76 -10.37 9.01
CA GLY A 802 -21.03 -10.62 9.72
C GLY A 802 -21.19 -12.01 10.34
N THR A 803 -20.18 -12.90 10.32
CA THR A 803 -20.22 -14.24 10.98
C THR A 803 -19.86 -14.21 12.47
N GLY A 804 -19.75 -13.03 13.09
CA GLY A 804 -19.36 -12.88 14.50
C GLY A 804 -17.86 -12.71 14.76
N LYS A 805 -17.04 -12.47 13.72
CA LYS A 805 -15.56 -12.24 13.81
C LYS A 805 -15.14 -11.31 14.95
N THR A 806 -15.82 -10.19 15.16
CA THR A 806 -15.45 -9.19 16.18
C THR A 806 -15.46 -9.80 17.57
N ALA A 807 -16.50 -10.55 17.96
CA ALA A 807 -16.54 -11.23 19.25
C ALA A 807 -15.50 -12.37 19.34
N ALA A 808 -15.22 -13.05 18.23
CA ALA A 808 -14.25 -14.13 18.12
C ALA A 808 -12.82 -13.70 18.53
N PHE A 809 -12.46 -12.42 18.35
CA PHE A 809 -11.21 -11.84 18.87
C PHE A 809 -11.37 -10.96 20.11
N CYS A 810 -12.53 -10.31 20.33
CA CYS A 810 -12.75 -9.48 21.52
C CYS A 810 -12.86 -10.31 22.81
N ILE A 811 -13.44 -11.51 22.75
CA ILE A 811 -13.56 -12.41 23.92
C ILE A 811 -12.17 -12.82 24.44
N PRO A 812 -11.27 -13.46 23.65
CA PRO A 812 -9.94 -13.82 24.13
C PRO A 812 -9.06 -12.61 24.47
N ALA A 813 -9.29 -11.45 23.83
CA ALA A 813 -8.62 -10.20 24.19
C ALA A 813 -8.98 -9.72 25.61
N LEU A 814 -10.28 -9.69 25.94
CA LEU A 814 -10.75 -9.30 27.27
C LEU A 814 -10.36 -10.32 28.34
N GLU A 815 -10.38 -11.62 28.00
CA GLU A 815 -9.96 -12.68 28.91
C GLU A 815 -8.47 -12.57 29.26
N LYS A 816 -7.58 -12.29 28.31
CA LYS A 816 -6.14 -12.19 28.59
C LYS A 816 -5.69 -10.93 29.31
N ILE A 817 -6.55 -9.92 29.44
CA ILE A 817 -6.19 -8.69 30.16
C ILE A 817 -6.13 -8.95 31.67
N ASP A 818 -4.98 -8.57 32.24
CA ASP A 818 -4.76 -8.40 33.66
C ASP A 818 -5.35 -7.07 34.12
N GLN A 819 -6.33 -7.11 35.02
CA GLN A 819 -7.09 -5.93 35.47
C GLN A 819 -6.31 -5.06 36.48
N ASP A 820 -5.25 -5.59 37.08
CA ASP A 820 -4.47 -4.87 38.10
C ASP A 820 -3.31 -4.07 37.46
N LYS A 821 -2.96 -4.38 36.20
CA LYS A 821 -1.90 -3.72 35.43
C LYS A 821 -2.45 -2.61 34.53
N ASN A 822 -2.36 -1.38 35.03
CA ASN A 822 -2.72 -0.12 34.36
C ASN A 822 -1.81 0.26 33.15
N VAL A 823 -1.59 -0.67 32.22
CA VAL A 823 -0.80 -0.52 30.99
C VAL A 823 -1.56 -1.08 29.79
N ILE A 824 -1.22 -0.64 28.58
CA ILE A 824 -1.85 -1.11 27.34
C ILE A 824 -1.31 -2.52 27.04
N GLN A 825 -2.18 -3.53 27.23
CA GLN A 825 -1.86 -4.94 27.05
C GLN A 825 -2.34 -5.48 25.69
N VAL A 826 -3.38 -4.88 25.12
CA VAL A 826 -3.96 -5.28 23.82
C VAL A 826 -4.16 -4.07 22.92
N VAL A 827 -3.72 -4.19 21.66
CA VAL A 827 -3.99 -3.23 20.59
C VAL A 827 -4.82 -3.90 19.49
N ILE A 828 -5.94 -3.27 19.11
CA ILE A 828 -6.78 -3.67 17.98
C ILE A 828 -6.66 -2.63 16.87
N LEU A 829 -6.00 -3.02 15.78
CA LEU A 829 -5.87 -2.23 14.56
C LEU A 829 -7.06 -2.47 13.63
N VAL A 830 -7.60 -1.37 13.11
CA VAL A 830 -8.73 -1.35 12.15
C VAL A 830 -8.50 -0.28 11.08
N PRO A 831 -8.94 -0.49 9.83
CA PRO A 831 -8.66 0.44 8.74
C PRO A 831 -9.53 1.71 8.76
N THR A 832 -10.73 1.67 9.36
CA THR A 832 -11.69 2.79 9.38
C THR A 832 -11.97 3.29 10.79
N ARG A 833 -12.43 4.54 10.89
CA ARG A 833 -12.72 5.22 12.18
C ARG A 833 -13.99 4.65 12.81
N GLU A 834 -14.96 4.39 11.95
CA GLU A 834 -16.29 3.86 12.27
C GLU A 834 -16.18 2.43 12.84
N LEU A 835 -15.32 1.58 12.24
CA LEU A 835 -15.03 0.26 12.79
C LEU A 835 -14.29 0.33 14.13
N ALA A 836 -13.43 1.33 14.36
CA ALA A 836 -12.77 1.51 15.66
C ALA A 836 -13.80 1.81 16.76
N LEU A 837 -14.74 2.71 16.48
CA LEU A 837 -15.83 3.03 17.40
C LEU A 837 -16.71 1.80 17.67
N GLN A 838 -17.13 1.08 16.62
CA GLN A 838 -17.92 -0.14 16.74
C GLN A 838 -17.21 -1.21 17.57
N THR A 839 -15.97 -1.56 17.24
CA THR A 839 -15.20 -2.58 17.95
C THR A 839 -14.92 -2.17 19.40
N SER A 840 -14.62 -0.89 19.66
CA SER A 840 -14.48 -0.38 21.03
C SER A 840 -15.77 -0.47 21.85
N GLN A 841 -16.93 -0.27 21.21
CA GLN A 841 -18.23 -0.40 21.85
C GLN A 841 -18.54 -1.87 22.16
N VAL A 842 -18.26 -2.80 21.24
CA VAL A 842 -18.37 -4.25 21.50
C VAL A 842 -17.46 -4.67 22.66
N CYS A 843 -16.22 -4.18 22.71
CA CYS A 843 -15.31 -4.44 23.83
C CYS A 843 -15.87 -3.93 25.18
N LYS A 844 -16.50 -2.74 25.20
CA LYS A 844 -17.11 -2.17 26.41
C LYS A 844 -18.38 -2.91 26.85
N GLU A 845 -19.17 -3.42 25.91
CA GLU A 845 -20.40 -4.16 26.20
C GLU A 845 -20.08 -5.57 26.71
N LEU A 846 -19.18 -6.31 26.05
CA LEU A 846 -18.71 -7.61 26.51
C LEU A 846 -17.90 -7.50 27.83
N GLY A 847 -17.10 -6.44 27.96
CA GLY A 847 -16.29 -6.16 29.15
C GLY A 847 -17.02 -5.38 30.24
N LYS A 848 -18.34 -5.21 30.17
CA LYS A 848 -19.13 -4.33 31.06
C LYS A 848 -18.96 -4.63 32.56
N HIS A 849 -18.81 -5.91 32.92
CA HIS A 849 -18.61 -6.36 34.29
C HIS A 849 -17.13 -6.54 34.68
N LEU A 850 -16.21 -6.33 33.74
CA LEU A 850 -14.76 -6.30 33.98
C LEU A 850 -14.31 -4.86 34.25
N LYS A 851 -13.28 -4.66 35.08
CA LYS A 851 -12.69 -3.33 35.36
C LYS A 851 -11.74 -2.85 34.26
N ILE A 852 -12.00 -3.24 33.01
CA ILE A 852 -11.12 -2.99 31.86
C ILE A 852 -11.42 -1.63 31.24
N GLN A 853 -10.37 -0.83 31.05
CA GLN A 853 -10.47 0.48 30.40
C GLN A 853 -10.19 0.38 28.91
N VAL A 854 -11.24 0.57 28.10
CA VAL A 854 -11.20 0.54 26.62
C VAL A 854 -11.17 1.96 26.06
N MET A 855 -10.15 2.27 25.26
CA MET A 855 -10.01 3.53 24.52
C MET A 855 -10.11 3.30 23.00
N ALA A 856 -10.77 4.22 22.30
CA ALA A 856 -10.71 4.32 20.85
C ALA A 856 -9.90 5.56 20.43
N THR A 857 -8.96 5.42 19.51
CA THR A 857 -8.18 6.53 18.95
C THR A 857 -8.09 6.42 17.43
N THR A 858 -8.48 7.48 16.72
CA THR A 858 -8.54 7.45 15.26
C THR A 858 -8.12 8.79 14.68
N GLY A 859 -7.68 8.82 13.42
CA GLY A 859 -7.67 10.08 12.69
C GLY A 859 -9.03 10.79 12.83
N GLY A 860 -9.03 12.11 12.98
CA GLY A 860 -10.27 12.90 13.14
C GLY A 860 -10.70 13.20 14.56
N THR A 861 -10.33 12.41 15.59
CA THR A 861 -10.46 12.87 16.98
C THR A 861 -9.38 13.91 17.28
N SER A 862 -9.65 14.80 18.23
CA SER A 862 -8.69 15.76 18.76
C SER A 862 -7.48 15.05 19.35
N LEU A 863 -6.29 15.31 18.81
CA LEU A 863 -5.06 14.71 19.31
C LEU A 863 -4.79 15.11 20.78
N LYS A 864 -5.19 16.33 21.17
CA LYS A 864 -5.06 16.80 22.55
C LYS A 864 -5.88 15.94 23.51
N ASP A 865 -7.09 15.57 23.12
CA ASP A 865 -8.01 14.83 23.98
C ASP A 865 -7.63 13.35 24.05
N ASP A 866 -7.14 12.78 22.94
CA ASP A 866 -6.49 11.45 22.93
C ASP A 866 -5.28 11.41 23.89
N ILE A 867 -4.41 12.42 23.85
CA ILE A 867 -3.25 12.53 24.77
C ILE A 867 -3.72 12.65 26.22
N MET A 868 -4.70 13.50 26.50
CA MET A 868 -5.27 13.66 27.84
C MET A 868 -5.90 12.36 28.36
N ARG A 869 -6.56 11.58 27.50
CA ARG A 869 -7.12 10.27 27.86
C ARG A 869 -6.04 9.21 28.09
N LEU A 870 -4.89 9.28 27.44
CA LEU A 870 -3.77 8.34 27.65
C LEU A 870 -3.01 8.56 28.96
N TYR A 871 -3.16 9.70 29.63
CA TYR A 871 -2.69 9.87 31.02
C TYR A 871 -3.56 9.13 32.05
N GLN A 872 -4.78 8.73 31.68
CA GLN A 872 -5.62 7.83 32.47
C GLN A 872 -5.39 6.38 32.05
N PRO A 873 -5.57 5.38 32.93
CA PRO A 873 -5.37 3.98 32.58
C PRO A 873 -6.16 3.55 31.34
N VAL A 874 -5.48 2.82 30.46
CA VAL A 874 -6.00 2.16 29.25
C VAL A 874 -5.40 0.77 29.21
N HIS A 875 -6.25 -0.25 29.15
CA HIS A 875 -5.84 -1.65 29.09
C HIS A 875 -5.93 -2.18 27.63
N LEU A 876 -6.97 -1.76 26.91
CA LEU A 876 -7.25 -2.13 25.52
C LEU A 876 -7.38 -0.86 24.67
N LEU A 877 -6.57 -0.76 23.62
CA LEU A 877 -6.56 0.36 22.68
C LEU A 877 -7.06 -0.09 21.30
N VAL A 878 -8.16 0.49 20.81
CA VAL A 878 -8.68 0.27 19.46
C VAL A 878 -8.36 1.48 18.58
N GLY A 879 -7.88 1.29 17.36
CA GLY A 879 -7.63 2.46 16.50
C GLY A 879 -7.05 2.22 15.12
N THR A 880 -6.91 3.35 14.40
CA THR A 880 -6.33 3.37 13.04
C THR A 880 -4.80 3.42 13.10
N PRO A 881 -4.06 2.63 12.30
CA PRO A 881 -2.60 2.49 12.41
C PRO A 881 -1.81 3.80 12.50
N GLY A 882 -2.10 4.77 11.61
CA GLY A 882 -1.38 6.04 11.55
C GLY A 882 -1.54 6.91 12.81
N ARG A 883 -2.68 6.84 13.51
CA ARG A 883 -2.91 7.61 14.75
C ARG A 883 -2.20 6.96 15.94
N ILE A 884 -2.29 5.64 16.08
CA ILE A 884 -1.58 4.93 17.16
C ILE A 884 -0.07 5.08 16.99
N LEU A 885 0.44 4.97 15.75
CA LEU A 885 1.87 5.18 15.46
C LEU A 885 2.34 6.61 15.80
N ASP A 886 1.55 7.64 15.52
CA ASP A 886 1.87 9.03 15.89
C ASP A 886 1.93 9.22 17.43
N LEU A 887 0.94 8.70 18.16
CA LEU A 887 0.92 8.74 19.63
C LEU A 887 2.08 7.94 20.25
N THR A 888 2.48 6.83 19.63
CA THR A 888 3.60 5.99 20.06
C THR A 888 4.94 6.67 19.79
N LYS A 889 5.13 7.26 18.60
CA LYS A 889 6.34 8.03 18.25
C LYS A 889 6.53 9.28 19.13
N LYS A 890 5.44 9.86 19.62
CA LYS A 890 5.46 10.98 20.58
C LYS A 890 5.73 10.55 22.03
N GLY A 891 5.87 9.24 22.29
CA GLY A 891 6.11 8.70 23.64
C GLY A 891 4.89 8.75 24.57
N VAL A 892 3.70 9.09 24.06
CA VAL A 892 2.46 9.16 24.87
C VAL A 892 1.81 7.78 24.96
N CYS A 893 1.78 7.05 23.86
CA CYS A 893 1.27 5.67 23.83
C CYS A 893 2.43 4.69 24.01
N VAL A 894 2.57 4.10 25.20
CA VAL A 894 3.61 3.12 25.51
C VAL A 894 3.07 1.71 25.25
N LEU A 895 3.70 0.99 24.31
CA LEU A 895 3.25 -0.34 23.85
C LEU A 895 4.19 -1.50 24.26
N LYS A 896 5.11 -1.26 25.21
CA LYS A 896 6.13 -2.24 25.63
C LYS A 896 5.53 -3.52 26.24
N ASP A 897 4.43 -3.37 26.97
CA ASP A 897 3.72 -4.44 27.67
C ASP A 897 2.52 -4.99 26.87
N CYS A 898 2.40 -4.60 25.60
CA CYS A 898 1.31 -5.02 24.72
C CYS A 898 1.55 -6.45 24.21
N SER A 899 1.05 -7.44 24.95
CA SER A 899 1.20 -8.86 24.67
C SER A 899 0.41 -9.35 23.45
N MET A 900 -0.65 -8.63 23.03
CA MET A 900 -1.50 -9.04 21.89
C MET A 900 -1.76 -7.90 20.90
N LEU A 901 -1.56 -8.19 19.61
CA LEU A 901 -1.94 -7.33 18.48
C LEU A 901 -3.04 -8.01 17.66
N ILE A 902 -4.15 -7.32 17.45
CA ILE A 902 -5.27 -7.80 16.63
C ILE A 902 -5.39 -6.93 15.38
N MET A 903 -5.63 -7.55 14.23
CA MET A 903 -5.83 -6.86 12.95
C MET A 903 -7.15 -7.34 12.31
N ASP A 904 -8.14 -6.46 12.25
CA ASP A 904 -9.44 -6.73 11.59
C ASP A 904 -9.54 -5.98 10.24
N GLU A 905 -10.21 -6.59 9.26
CA GLU A 905 -10.11 -6.22 7.83
C GLU A 905 -8.64 -6.08 7.37
N ALA A 906 -7.85 -7.12 7.65
CA ALA A 906 -6.40 -7.11 7.48
C ALA A 906 -5.91 -6.97 6.03
N ASP A 907 -6.70 -7.40 5.04
CA ASP A 907 -6.49 -7.15 3.62
C ASP A 907 -6.25 -5.66 3.30
N LYS A 908 -7.03 -4.77 3.93
CA LYS A 908 -6.85 -3.31 3.80
C LYS A 908 -5.76 -2.74 4.69
N LEU A 909 -5.60 -3.26 5.91
CA LEU A 909 -4.50 -2.85 6.80
C LEU A 909 -3.12 -3.14 6.17
N LEU A 910 -3.04 -4.17 5.35
CA LEU A 910 -1.84 -4.60 4.62
C LEU A 910 -1.85 -4.16 3.14
N SER A 911 -2.59 -3.09 2.83
CA SER A 911 -2.43 -2.35 1.58
C SER A 911 -1.18 -1.45 1.62
N HIS A 912 -0.66 -1.05 0.45
CA HIS A 912 0.55 -0.23 0.32
C HIS A 912 0.52 1.08 1.12
N GLU A 913 -0.66 1.65 1.41
CA GLU A 913 -0.82 2.88 2.19
C GLU A 913 -0.58 2.66 3.70
N PHE A 914 -1.08 1.56 4.24
CA PHE A 914 -1.07 1.30 5.69
C PHE A 914 0.05 0.38 6.16
N GLN A 915 0.48 -0.57 5.32
CA GLN A 915 1.50 -1.57 5.67
C GLN A 915 2.77 -0.96 6.29
N PRO A 916 3.39 0.11 5.75
CA PRO A 916 4.61 0.68 6.36
C PRO A 916 4.39 1.24 7.77
N SER A 917 3.16 1.69 8.09
CA SER A 917 2.80 2.18 9.43
C SER A 917 2.66 1.02 10.42
N ILE A 918 2.12 -0.12 9.97
CA ILE A 918 1.94 -1.31 10.81
C ILE A 918 3.28 -2.00 11.06
N GLU A 919 4.12 -2.14 10.03
CA GLU A 919 5.48 -2.65 10.17
C GLU A 919 6.27 -1.80 11.18
N GLN A 920 6.16 -0.46 11.14
CA GLN A 920 6.77 0.42 12.15
C GLN A 920 6.16 0.25 13.54
N LEU A 921 4.83 0.13 13.68
CA LEU A 921 4.16 -0.06 14.97
C LEU A 921 4.61 -1.37 15.64
N ILE A 922 4.82 -2.43 14.85
CA ILE A 922 5.30 -3.74 15.31
C ILE A 922 6.69 -3.66 15.97
N HIS A 923 7.55 -2.71 15.58
CA HIS A 923 8.86 -2.53 16.24
C HIS A 923 8.76 -1.90 17.64
N PHE A 924 7.62 -1.32 18.01
CA PHE A 924 7.36 -0.81 19.37
C PHE A 924 6.69 -1.85 20.30
N LEU A 925 6.25 -2.98 19.75
CA LEU A 925 5.67 -4.10 20.49
C LEU A 925 6.76 -5.07 20.97
N PRO A 926 6.53 -5.82 22.06
CA PRO A 926 7.47 -6.83 22.53
C PRO A 926 7.72 -7.93 21.47
N SER A 927 8.90 -8.55 21.53
CA SER A 927 9.28 -9.64 20.61
C SER A 927 8.41 -10.89 20.76
N ASN A 928 8.00 -11.20 21.99
CA ASN A 928 7.08 -12.28 22.32
C ASN A 928 5.66 -11.72 22.47
N ARG A 929 5.00 -11.49 21.32
CA ARG A 929 3.62 -10.98 21.22
C ARG A 929 2.79 -11.96 20.40
N GLN A 930 1.52 -12.08 20.72
CA GLN A 930 0.54 -12.84 19.94
C GLN A 930 -0.08 -11.92 18.89
N ILE A 931 -0.16 -12.39 17.64
CA ILE A 931 -0.79 -11.67 16.53
C ILE A 931 -2.02 -12.44 16.05
N LEU A 932 -3.19 -11.80 16.08
CA LEU A 932 -4.45 -12.34 15.57
C LEU A 932 -4.91 -11.56 14.34
N LEU A 933 -4.90 -12.19 13.16
CA LEU A 933 -5.19 -11.56 11.88
C LEU A 933 -6.49 -12.11 11.30
N PHE A 934 -7.50 -11.24 11.16
CA PHE A 934 -8.81 -11.56 10.60
C PHE A 934 -9.02 -10.83 9.28
N SER A 935 -9.41 -11.57 8.23
CA SER A 935 -9.66 -11.01 6.91
C SER A 935 -10.83 -11.68 6.20
N ALA A 936 -11.41 -10.98 5.23
CA ALA A 936 -12.34 -11.59 4.27
C ALA A 936 -11.57 -12.18 3.07
N THR A 937 -10.53 -11.49 2.62
CA THR A 937 -9.68 -11.90 1.49
C THR A 937 -8.22 -12.06 1.91
N PHE A 938 -7.45 -12.86 1.16
CA PHE A 938 -5.99 -13.00 1.35
C PHE A 938 -5.24 -12.69 0.04
N PRO A 939 -5.07 -11.39 -0.30
CA PRO A 939 -4.18 -10.99 -1.38
C PRO A 939 -2.71 -11.29 -1.03
N VAL A 940 -1.83 -11.21 -2.05
CA VAL A 940 -0.40 -11.50 -1.91
C VAL A 940 0.27 -10.71 -0.78
N THR A 941 -0.14 -9.46 -0.54
CA THR A 941 0.39 -8.62 0.54
C THR A 941 0.14 -9.20 1.94
N VAL A 942 -0.99 -9.88 2.17
CA VAL A 942 -1.27 -10.57 3.44
C VAL A 942 -0.39 -11.81 3.60
N LYS A 943 -0.11 -12.52 2.50
CA LYS A 943 0.81 -13.66 2.49
C LYS A 943 2.24 -13.23 2.80
N ASP A 944 2.73 -12.18 2.14
CA ASP A 944 4.06 -11.61 2.36
C ASP A 944 4.25 -11.05 3.78
N PHE A 945 3.18 -10.56 4.41
CA PHE A 945 3.18 -10.14 5.81
C PHE A 945 3.19 -11.34 6.76
N LYS A 946 2.34 -12.35 6.50
CA LYS A 946 2.31 -13.60 7.26
C LYS A 946 3.68 -14.26 7.31
N ASP A 947 4.28 -14.51 6.16
CA ASP A 947 5.55 -15.25 6.09
C ASP A 947 6.74 -14.47 6.71
N ARG A 948 6.58 -13.16 7.01
CA ARG A 948 7.55 -12.33 7.74
C ARG A 948 7.28 -12.17 9.24
N TYR A 949 6.03 -12.07 9.67
CA TYR A 949 5.66 -11.68 11.04
C TYR A 949 4.90 -12.75 11.84
N LEU A 950 4.40 -13.80 11.18
CA LEU A 950 3.61 -14.89 11.75
C LEU A 950 4.36 -16.22 11.47
N PRO A 951 5.29 -16.65 12.34
CA PRO A 951 6.17 -17.78 12.05
C PRO A 951 5.46 -19.15 12.05
N LYS A 952 4.43 -19.33 12.88
CA LYS A 952 3.59 -20.54 12.96
C LYS A 952 2.14 -20.23 13.35
N PRO A 953 1.37 -19.49 12.53
CA PRO A 953 -0.03 -19.18 12.82
C PRO A 953 -0.91 -20.41 12.66
N TYR A 954 -1.90 -20.55 13.54
CA TYR A 954 -3.02 -21.44 13.30
C TYR A 954 -3.92 -20.84 12.22
N ILE A 955 -4.10 -21.56 11.11
CA ILE A 955 -4.85 -21.07 9.95
C ILE A 955 -6.28 -21.57 10.05
N ILE A 956 -7.22 -20.65 10.29
CA ILE A 956 -8.66 -20.93 10.30
C ILE A 956 -9.20 -20.52 8.94
N ASN A 957 -9.69 -21.49 8.17
CA ASN A 957 -10.34 -21.23 6.89
C ASN A 957 -11.74 -21.83 6.88
N LEU A 958 -12.76 -21.02 7.21
CA LEU A 958 -14.17 -21.45 7.23
C LEU A 958 -14.89 -21.16 5.90
N MET A 959 -14.13 -20.98 4.83
CA MET A 959 -14.63 -20.71 3.49
C MET A 959 -13.75 -21.49 2.52
N ASP A 960 -14.28 -22.51 1.86
CA ASP A 960 -13.53 -23.16 0.78
C ASP A 960 -13.47 -22.23 -0.45
N GLU A 961 -14.60 -21.60 -0.78
CA GLU A 961 -14.76 -20.62 -1.86
C GLU A 961 -15.27 -19.25 -1.36
N LEU A 962 -15.10 -18.23 -2.19
CA LEU A 962 -15.36 -16.81 -1.88
C LEU A 962 -16.85 -16.41 -1.98
N THR A 963 -17.74 -17.31 -1.54
CA THR A 963 -19.17 -17.29 -1.84
C THR A 963 -20.02 -16.38 -0.93
N LEU A 964 -21.04 -15.76 -1.52
CA LEU A 964 -22.02 -14.89 -0.84
C LEU A 964 -23.27 -15.68 -0.40
N LYS A 965 -23.07 -16.79 0.33
CA LYS A 965 -24.18 -17.62 0.88
C LYS A 965 -25.17 -16.75 1.69
N GLY A 966 -26.46 -16.99 1.49
CA GLY A 966 -27.57 -16.25 2.13
C GLY A 966 -27.97 -14.94 1.43
N ILE A 967 -27.24 -14.48 0.40
CA ILE A 967 -27.56 -13.22 -0.29
C ILE A 967 -27.92 -13.51 -1.75
N THR A 968 -29.17 -13.28 -2.13
CA THR A 968 -29.62 -13.40 -3.51
C THR A 968 -29.25 -12.15 -4.29
N GLN A 969 -28.64 -12.35 -5.45
CA GLN A 969 -28.02 -11.31 -6.25
C GLN A 969 -28.70 -11.23 -7.61
N TYR A 970 -29.19 -10.04 -7.96
CA TYR A 970 -29.78 -9.75 -9.25
C TYR A 970 -29.06 -8.61 -9.96
N TYR A 971 -29.11 -8.59 -11.29
CA TYR A 971 -28.77 -7.44 -12.11
C TYR A 971 -29.95 -6.96 -12.97
N ALA A 972 -30.00 -5.65 -13.20
CA ALA A 972 -30.90 -4.99 -14.13
C ALA A 972 -30.05 -4.25 -15.17
N PHE A 973 -30.19 -4.60 -16.46
CA PHE A 973 -29.62 -3.79 -17.54
C PHE A 973 -30.41 -2.49 -17.66
N VAL A 974 -29.74 -1.36 -17.47
CA VAL A 974 -30.33 -0.02 -17.52
C VAL A 974 -29.36 0.98 -18.11
N GLU A 975 -29.87 1.91 -18.91
CA GLU A 975 -29.09 3.08 -19.30
C GLU A 975 -28.92 4.04 -18.13
N GLU A 976 -27.86 4.84 -18.15
CA GLU A 976 -27.53 5.80 -17.09
C GLU A 976 -28.70 6.78 -16.78
N ARG A 977 -29.41 7.24 -17.82
CA ARG A 977 -30.63 8.09 -17.67
C ARG A 977 -31.81 7.36 -17.03
N GLN A 978 -31.87 6.03 -17.10
CA GLN A 978 -32.96 5.20 -16.58
C GLN A 978 -32.73 4.73 -15.14
N LYS A 979 -31.49 4.75 -14.63
CA LYS A 979 -31.14 4.24 -13.28
C LYS A 979 -32.05 4.77 -12.16
N VAL A 980 -32.36 6.08 -12.16
CA VAL A 980 -33.24 6.69 -11.14
C VAL A 980 -34.69 6.19 -11.25
N HIS A 981 -35.19 5.98 -12.47
CA HIS A 981 -36.51 5.41 -12.70
C HIS A 981 -36.58 3.93 -12.27
N CYS A 982 -35.55 3.15 -12.61
CA CYS A 982 -35.42 1.77 -12.15
C CYS A 982 -35.38 1.68 -10.61
N LEU A 983 -34.61 2.56 -9.95
CA LEU A 983 -34.54 2.64 -8.50
C LEU A 983 -35.90 2.95 -7.86
N ASN A 984 -36.68 3.88 -8.44
CA ASN A 984 -38.05 4.17 -7.98
C ASN A 984 -38.96 2.93 -8.08
N THR A 985 -38.86 2.18 -9.19
CA THR A 985 -39.59 0.92 -9.39
C THR A 985 -39.17 -0.15 -8.38
N LEU A 986 -37.88 -0.25 -8.05
CA LEU A 986 -37.38 -1.15 -7.00
C LEU A 986 -37.94 -0.77 -5.62
N PHE A 987 -37.91 0.50 -5.26
CA PHE A 987 -38.46 1.00 -3.99
C PHE A 987 -39.98 0.80 -3.87
N SER A 988 -40.71 0.81 -4.98
CA SER A 988 -42.16 0.54 -4.99
C SER A 988 -42.50 -0.96 -4.95
N LYS A 989 -41.61 -1.84 -5.47
CA LYS A 989 -41.85 -3.30 -5.55
C LYS A 989 -41.27 -4.10 -4.38
N LEU A 990 -40.18 -3.63 -3.75
CA LEU A 990 -39.44 -4.37 -2.72
C LEU A 990 -39.89 -3.98 -1.32
N GLN A 991 -40.03 -4.97 -0.43
CA GLN A 991 -40.31 -4.75 0.98
C GLN A 991 -39.00 -4.46 1.74
N ILE A 992 -38.46 -3.25 1.53
CA ILE A 992 -37.23 -2.78 2.17
C ILE A 992 -37.51 -2.52 3.66
N ASN A 993 -36.73 -3.09 4.57
CA ASN A 993 -36.71 -2.63 5.97
C ASN A 993 -35.85 -1.36 6.02
N GLN A 994 -34.53 -1.54 5.92
CA GLN A 994 -33.58 -0.51 5.52
C GLN A 994 -32.80 -0.93 4.26
N SER A 995 -32.38 0.05 3.46
CA SER A 995 -31.48 -0.17 2.32
C SER A 995 -30.19 0.66 2.38
N ILE A 996 -29.15 0.13 1.74
CA ILE A 996 -27.92 0.87 1.46
C ILE A 996 -27.74 0.94 -0.07
N ILE A 997 -27.58 2.15 -0.58
CA ILE A 997 -27.38 2.45 -1.99
C ILE A 997 -25.94 2.89 -2.20
N PHE A 998 -25.22 2.21 -3.10
CA PHE A 998 -23.82 2.50 -3.40
C PHE A 998 -23.65 3.26 -4.71
N CYS A 999 -22.87 4.35 -4.65
CA CYS A 999 -22.40 5.10 -5.81
C CYS A 999 -20.87 5.15 -5.85
N ASN A 1000 -20.30 5.21 -7.05
CA ASN A 1000 -18.85 5.19 -7.26
C ASN A 1000 -18.18 6.56 -7.01
N SER A 1001 -18.94 7.65 -6.82
CA SER A 1001 -18.36 8.98 -6.57
C SER A 1001 -19.18 9.83 -5.59
N VAL A 1002 -18.48 10.74 -4.91
CA VAL A 1002 -19.07 11.66 -3.91
C VAL A 1002 -20.19 12.51 -4.50
N ASN A 1003 -19.94 13.14 -5.66
CA ASN A 1003 -20.92 14.01 -6.29
C ASN A 1003 -22.19 13.24 -6.69
N ARG A 1004 -22.06 11.95 -7.06
CA ARG A 1004 -23.22 11.09 -7.37
C ARG A 1004 -24.02 10.73 -6.13
N VAL A 1005 -23.37 10.51 -4.99
CA VAL A 1005 -24.07 10.33 -3.70
C VAL A 1005 -24.94 11.54 -3.37
N GLU A 1006 -24.39 12.76 -3.44
CA GLU A 1006 -25.12 14.00 -3.16
C GLU A 1006 -26.30 14.21 -4.13
N LEU A 1007 -26.06 14.07 -5.44
CA LEU A 1007 -27.08 14.25 -6.48
C LEU A 1007 -28.20 13.19 -6.40
N LEU A 1008 -27.84 11.93 -6.15
CA LEU A 1008 -28.81 10.84 -6.04
C LEU A 1008 -29.65 11.00 -4.78
N ALA A 1009 -29.02 11.28 -3.63
CA ALA A 1009 -29.74 11.50 -2.37
C ALA A 1009 -30.73 12.67 -2.48
N LYS A 1010 -30.30 13.81 -3.03
CA LYS A 1010 -31.20 14.94 -3.28
C LYS A 1010 -32.40 14.53 -4.14
N LYS A 1011 -32.16 13.81 -5.25
CA LYS A 1011 -33.22 13.39 -6.19
C LYS A 1011 -34.16 12.32 -5.61
N ILE A 1012 -33.66 11.42 -4.75
CA ILE A 1012 -34.47 10.45 -4.01
C ILE A 1012 -35.36 11.14 -2.96
N THR A 1013 -34.82 12.15 -2.26
CA THR A 1013 -35.58 12.97 -1.31
C THR A 1013 -36.66 13.81 -2.01
N GLU A 1014 -36.37 14.38 -3.20
CA GLU A 1014 -37.35 15.07 -4.05
C GLU A 1014 -38.48 14.14 -4.52
N LEU A 1015 -38.21 12.84 -4.67
CA LEU A 1015 -39.22 11.80 -4.96
C LEU A 1015 -40.01 11.34 -3.71
N GLY A 1016 -39.78 11.94 -2.54
CA GLY A 1016 -40.53 11.67 -1.31
C GLY A 1016 -39.99 10.52 -0.44
N TYR A 1017 -38.84 9.93 -0.79
CA TYR A 1017 -38.24 8.86 0.01
C TYR A 1017 -37.36 9.40 1.13
N SER A 1018 -37.55 8.90 2.35
CA SER A 1018 -36.64 9.13 3.47
C SER A 1018 -35.27 8.50 3.18
N CYS A 1019 -34.26 9.34 2.95
CA CYS A 1019 -32.87 8.91 2.84
C CYS A 1019 -31.90 9.88 3.53
N PHE A 1020 -30.82 9.32 4.07
CA PHE A 1020 -29.61 10.08 4.37
C PHE A 1020 -28.50 9.73 3.38
N TYR A 1021 -27.43 10.51 3.40
CA TYR A 1021 -26.28 10.26 2.56
C TYR A 1021 -24.97 10.46 3.31
N ILE A 1022 -23.93 9.73 2.92
CA ILE A 1022 -22.65 9.74 3.63
C ILE A 1022 -21.47 9.52 2.67
N HIS A 1023 -20.51 10.47 2.64
CA HIS A 1023 -19.41 10.46 1.68
C HIS A 1023 -18.15 11.20 2.17
N ALA A 1024 -17.01 10.96 1.51
CA ALA A 1024 -15.68 11.26 2.04
C ALA A 1024 -15.42 12.75 2.36
N LYS A 1025 -16.06 13.66 1.61
CA LYS A 1025 -15.96 15.12 1.80
C LYS A 1025 -16.71 15.67 3.03
N MET A 1026 -17.58 14.89 3.69
CA MET A 1026 -18.33 15.37 4.87
C MET A 1026 -17.43 15.50 6.10
N LEU A 1027 -17.74 16.47 6.97
CA LEU A 1027 -17.16 16.58 8.31
C LEU A 1027 -17.42 15.31 9.12
N GLN A 1028 -16.44 14.89 9.93
CA GLN A 1028 -16.52 13.61 10.65
C GLN A 1028 -17.70 13.55 11.62
N ASP A 1029 -18.01 14.64 12.31
CA ASP A 1029 -19.12 14.65 13.27
C ASP A 1029 -20.48 14.50 12.57
N HIS A 1030 -20.61 15.08 11.37
CA HIS A 1030 -21.80 14.89 10.54
C HIS A 1030 -21.91 13.46 10.02
N ARG A 1031 -20.78 12.83 9.63
CA ARG A 1031 -20.71 11.41 9.25
C ARG A 1031 -21.18 10.51 10.40
N ASN A 1032 -20.62 10.74 11.59
CA ASN A 1032 -20.92 9.97 12.80
C ASN A 1032 -22.41 10.10 13.17
N ARG A 1033 -22.97 11.31 13.11
CA ARG A 1033 -24.38 11.59 13.35
C ARG A 1033 -25.29 10.88 12.35
N VAL A 1034 -25.06 11.07 11.05
CA VAL A 1034 -25.85 10.39 10.00
C VAL A 1034 -25.82 8.87 10.15
N PHE A 1035 -24.65 8.31 10.47
CA PHE A 1035 -24.52 6.87 10.71
C PHE A 1035 -25.31 6.40 11.94
N HIS A 1036 -25.20 7.12 13.06
CA HIS A 1036 -25.93 6.82 14.30
C HIS A 1036 -27.45 6.91 14.08
N ASP A 1037 -27.91 7.97 13.43
CA ASP A 1037 -29.33 8.21 13.15
C ASP A 1037 -29.88 7.14 12.19
N PHE A 1038 -29.13 6.74 11.15
CA PHE A 1038 -29.51 5.62 10.27
C PHE A 1038 -29.54 4.28 11.02
N ARG A 1039 -28.52 3.97 11.85
CA ARG A 1039 -28.46 2.72 12.64
C ARG A 1039 -29.64 2.59 13.62
N ASN A 1040 -30.13 3.71 14.14
CA ASN A 1040 -31.28 3.77 15.04
C ASN A 1040 -32.64 3.79 14.31
N GLY A 1041 -32.66 3.64 12.98
CA GLY A 1041 -33.90 3.58 12.19
C GLY A 1041 -34.51 4.94 11.81
N ALA A 1042 -33.82 6.06 12.02
CA ALA A 1042 -34.38 7.39 11.74
C ALA A 1042 -34.60 7.67 10.23
N CYS A 1043 -33.96 6.90 9.35
CA CYS A 1043 -34.29 6.86 7.92
C CYS A 1043 -34.22 5.43 7.38
N ARG A 1044 -34.92 5.18 6.26
CA ARG A 1044 -34.98 3.85 5.63
C ARG A 1044 -33.82 3.59 4.67
N ASN A 1045 -33.22 4.61 4.08
CA ASN A 1045 -32.25 4.44 3.00
C ASN A 1045 -30.98 5.25 3.24
N LEU A 1046 -29.80 4.65 3.03
CA LEU A 1046 -28.51 5.35 3.11
C LEU A 1046 -27.78 5.33 1.76
N VAL A 1047 -27.54 6.50 1.17
CA VAL A 1047 -26.74 6.65 -0.07
C VAL A 1047 -25.27 6.89 0.28
N CYS A 1048 -24.34 6.11 -0.26
CA CYS A 1048 -22.95 6.15 0.21
C CYS A 1048 -21.90 5.75 -0.83
N THR A 1049 -20.63 6.03 -0.51
CA THR A 1049 -19.46 5.49 -1.24
C THR A 1049 -18.77 4.35 -0.47
N ASP A 1050 -17.93 3.60 -1.19
CA ASP A 1050 -17.19 2.41 -0.71
C ASP A 1050 -16.41 2.56 0.60
N LEU A 1051 -16.02 3.78 0.94
CA LEU A 1051 -15.18 4.06 2.11
C LEU A 1051 -15.97 3.92 3.43
N PHE A 1052 -17.29 4.04 3.38
CA PHE A 1052 -18.12 4.30 4.55
C PHE A 1052 -18.64 3.05 5.24
N THR A 1053 -19.06 2.07 4.47
CA THR A 1053 -19.84 0.95 4.98
C THR A 1053 -19.00 -0.25 5.40
N ARG A 1054 -17.69 -0.26 5.10
CA ARG A 1054 -16.78 -1.37 5.47
C ARG A 1054 -16.68 -1.47 7.00
N GLY A 1055 -16.58 -2.68 7.54
CA GLY A 1055 -16.77 -2.96 8.98
C GLY A 1055 -18.19 -2.81 9.55
N ILE A 1056 -18.94 -1.76 9.16
CA ILE A 1056 -20.22 -1.35 9.77
C ILE A 1056 -21.27 -2.46 9.86
N ASP A 1057 -21.91 -2.60 11.03
CA ASP A 1057 -22.96 -3.58 11.32
C ASP A 1057 -24.35 -2.97 11.61
N ILE A 1058 -25.33 -3.30 10.75
CA ILE A 1058 -26.73 -2.86 10.84
C ILE A 1058 -27.62 -4.03 10.45
N GLN A 1059 -28.25 -4.70 11.44
CA GLN A 1059 -29.07 -5.90 11.21
C GLN A 1059 -30.39 -5.64 10.47
N ALA A 1060 -30.86 -4.39 10.40
CA ALA A 1060 -32.11 -4.03 9.71
C ALA A 1060 -31.94 -3.83 8.20
N VAL A 1061 -30.71 -3.87 7.67
CA VAL A 1061 -30.44 -3.75 6.23
C VAL A 1061 -30.66 -5.10 5.54
N ASN A 1062 -31.83 -5.27 4.92
CA ASN A 1062 -32.16 -6.47 4.13
C ASN A 1062 -31.87 -6.30 2.64
N VAL A 1063 -31.82 -5.07 2.11
CA VAL A 1063 -31.59 -4.79 0.68
C VAL A 1063 -30.36 -3.90 0.46
N VAL A 1064 -29.46 -4.34 -0.42
CA VAL A 1064 -28.34 -3.53 -0.94
C VAL A 1064 -28.58 -3.21 -2.42
N ILE A 1065 -28.35 -1.97 -2.84
CA ILE A 1065 -28.48 -1.55 -4.23
C ILE A 1065 -27.16 -0.96 -4.72
N ASN A 1066 -26.52 -1.60 -5.69
CA ASN A 1066 -25.41 -1.04 -6.44
C ASN A 1066 -25.98 -0.15 -7.55
N PHE A 1067 -26.17 1.14 -7.26
CA PHE A 1067 -26.62 2.12 -8.26
C PHE A 1067 -25.54 2.39 -9.31
N ASP A 1068 -24.27 2.37 -8.86
CA ASP A 1068 -23.12 2.21 -9.73
C ASP A 1068 -22.46 0.86 -9.44
N PHE A 1069 -22.23 0.06 -10.47
CA PHE A 1069 -21.55 -1.22 -10.31
C PHE A 1069 -20.07 -1.00 -9.93
N PRO A 1070 -19.52 -1.77 -8.96
CA PRO A 1070 -18.11 -1.66 -8.61
C PRO A 1070 -17.21 -2.29 -9.68
N LYS A 1071 -16.00 -1.76 -9.85
CA LYS A 1071 -15.02 -2.32 -10.80
C LYS A 1071 -14.36 -3.62 -10.32
N ASN A 1072 -14.22 -3.83 -9.01
CA ASN A 1072 -13.43 -4.92 -8.42
C ASN A 1072 -14.30 -5.86 -7.56
N SER A 1073 -14.00 -7.16 -7.60
CA SER A 1073 -14.67 -8.22 -6.83
C SER A 1073 -14.60 -8.02 -5.32
N GLU A 1074 -13.44 -7.64 -4.77
CA GLU A 1074 -13.27 -7.30 -3.36
C GLU A 1074 -14.25 -6.21 -2.91
N THR A 1075 -14.37 -5.13 -3.69
CA THR A 1075 -15.32 -4.04 -3.42
C THR A 1075 -16.76 -4.54 -3.50
N TYR A 1076 -17.10 -5.35 -4.50
CA TYR A 1076 -18.43 -5.97 -4.61
C TYR A 1076 -18.78 -6.83 -3.39
N LEU A 1077 -17.89 -7.75 -2.99
CA LEU A 1077 -18.03 -8.59 -1.80
C LEU A 1077 -18.26 -7.74 -0.53
N HIS A 1078 -17.50 -6.65 -0.36
CA HIS A 1078 -17.68 -5.75 0.77
C HIS A 1078 -19.00 -4.97 0.76
N ARG A 1079 -19.54 -4.61 -0.41
CA ARG A 1079 -20.84 -3.93 -0.54
C ARG A 1079 -22.00 -4.88 -0.31
N VAL A 1080 -21.98 -6.04 -0.98
CA VAL A 1080 -23.07 -7.03 -0.92
C VAL A 1080 -23.15 -7.66 0.46
N GLY A 1081 -22.00 -7.97 1.09
CA GLY A 1081 -21.91 -8.38 2.51
C GLY A 1081 -22.28 -7.29 3.54
N ARG A 1082 -23.11 -6.30 3.17
CA ARG A 1082 -23.83 -5.43 4.12
C ARG A 1082 -25.22 -5.98 4.45
N SER A 1083 -25.92 -6.62 3.51
CA SER A 1083 -27.09 -7.46 3.81
C SER A 1083 -26.68 -8.89 4.18
N GLY A 1084 -27.62 -9.70 4.65
CA GLY A 1084 -27.41 -11.12 4.96
C GLY A 1084 -26.40 -11.41 6.07
N ARG A 1085 -26.50 -10.67 7.18
CA ARG A 1085 -25.58 -10.73 8.33
C ARG A 1085 -26.03 -11.75 9.37
N TYR A 1086 -25.06 -12.31 10.11
CA TYR A 1086 -25.29 -13.37 11.09
C TYR A 1086 -26.14 -14.54 10.55
N GLY A 1087 -25.97 -14.80 9.25
CA GLY A 1087 -26.68 -15.84 8.50
C GLY A 1087 -28.10 -15.48 8.05
N HIS A 1088 -28.59 -14.27 8.30
CA HIS A 1088 -29.89 -13.84 7.76
C HIS A 1088 -29.87 -13.81 6.23
N LEU A 1089 -31.07 -13.84 5.65
CA LEU A 1089 -31.25 -13.66 4.21
C LEU A 1089 -31.10 -12.19 3.81
N GLY A 1090 -30.71 -11.95 2.57
CA GLY A 1090 -30.53 -10.60 2.03
C GLY A 1090 -30.66 -10.54 0.52
N LEU A 1091 -31.01 -9.35 0.02
CA LEU A 1091 -31.10 -9.05 -1.40
C LEU A 1091 -29.99 -8.08 -1.81
N ALA A 1092 -29.42 -8.30 -3.00
CA ALA A 1092 -28.54 -7.36 -3.66
C ALA A 1092 -28.98 -7.13 -5.11
N VAL A 1093 -29.21 -5.87 -5.48
CA VAL A 1093 -29.63 -5.48 -6.84
C VAL A 1093 -28.59 -4.59 -7.49
N ASN A 1094 -28.14 -4.98 -8.68
CA ASN A 1094 -27.07 -4.33 -9.43
C ASN A 1094 -27.64 -3.60 -10.65
N LEU A 1095 -27.43 -2.28 -10.74
CA LEU A 1095 -27.79 -1.50 -11.93
C LEU A 1095 -26.60 -1.50 -12.91
N ILE A 1096 -26.72 -2.26 -13.99
CA ILE A 1096 -25.65 -2.55 -14.95
C ILE A 1096 -25.87 -1.71 -16.22
N THR A 1097 -24.88 -0.89 -16.56
CA THR A 1097 -24.81 -0.23 -17.87
C THR A 1097 -24.09 -1.11 -18.89
N TYR A 1098 -24.05 -0.70 -20.16
CA TYR A 1098 -23.32 -1.43 -21.20
C TYR A 1098 -21.82 -1.58 -20.87
N GLU A 1099 -21.20 -0.54 -20.29
CA GLU A 1099 -19.79 -0.54 -19.87
C GLU A 1099 -19.52 -1.51 -18.71
N ASP A 1100 -20.50 -1.75 -17.85
CA ASP A 1100 -20.37 -2.61 -16.67
C ASP A 1100 -20.39 -4.11 -17.01
N ARG A 1101 -20.80 -4.51 -18.23
CA ARG A 1101 -20.98 -5.92 -18.62
C ARG A 1101 -19.71 -6.77 -18.47
N PHE A 1102 -18.54 -6.22 -18.77
CA PHE A 1102 -17.27 -6.93 -18.59
C PHE A 1102 -16.92 -7.10 -17.10
N ASN A 1103 -17.17 -6.06 -16.29
CA ASN A 1103 -16.94 -6.12 -14.85
C ASN A 1103 -17.89 -7.11 -14.18
N LEU A 1104 -19.15 -7.20 -14.62
CA LEU A 1104 -20.13 -8.17 -14.13
C LEU A 1104 -19.60 -9.60 -14.30
N TYR A 1105 -19.30 -9.99 -15.55
CA TYR A 1105 -18.76 -11.32 -15.86
C TYR A 1105 -17.48 -11.63 -15.07
N ARG A 1106 -16.54 -10.67 -14.98
CA ARG A 1106 -15.31 -10.86 -14.21
C ARG A 1106 -15.59 -11.11 -12.72
N ILE A 1107 -16.51 -10.34 -12.12
CA ILE A 1107 -16.83 -10.45 -10.70
C ILE A 1107 -17.57 -11.76 -10.38
N GLU A 1108 -18.45 -12.23 -11.27
CA GLU A 1108 -19.08 -13.55 -11.16
C GLU A 1108 -18.04 -14.67 -11.14
N GLN A 1109 -17.10 -14.65 -12.10
CA GLN A 1109 -16.03 -15.64 -12.22
C GLN A 1109 -15.04 -15.59 -11.04
N GLU A 1110 -14.60 -14.40 -10.60
CA GLU A 1110 -13.65 -14.25 -9.49
C GLU A 1110 -14.22 -14.65 -8.12
N LEU A 1111 -15.54 -14.53 -7.92
CA LEU A 1111 -16.20 -14.87 -6.66
C LEU A 1111 -16.90 -16.23 -6.65
N GLY A 1112 -16.95 -16.93 -7.80
CA GLY A 1112 -17.72 -18.17 -7.95
C GLY A 1112 -19.22 -17.97 -7.66
N THR A 1113 -19.78 -16.83 -8.06
CA THR A 1113 -21.17 -16.44 -7.73
C THR A 1113 -21.99 -16.19 -8.99
N GLU A 1114 -23.25 -16.60 -8.95
CA GLU A 1114 -24.23 -16.32 -10.01
C GLU A 1114 -25.02 -15.05 -9.67
N ILE A 1115 -24.98 -14.03 -10.53
CA ILE A 1115 -25.78 -12.81 -10.42
C ILE A 1115 -26.88 -12.91 -11.49
N LYS A 1116 -28.10 -13.23 -11.08
CA LYS A 1116 -29.19 -13.53 -12.03
C LYS A 1116 -29.74 -12.26 -12.67
N GLN A 1117 -30.30 -12.34 -13.87
CA GLN A 1117 -31.13 -11.26 -14.38
C GLN A 1117 -32.34 -11.05 -13.45
N ILE A 1118 -32.69 -9.80 -13.14
CA ILE A 1118 -33.80 -9.49 -12.25
C ILE A 1118 -35.14 -10.01 -12.82
N PRO A 1119 -35.91 -10.82 -12.06
CA PRO A 1119 -37.21 -11.31 -12.52
C PRO A 1119 -38.29 -10.20 -12.44
N PRO A 1120 -39.42 -10.35 -13.17
CA PRO A 1120 -40.52 -9.37 -13.15
C PRO A 1120 -41.14 -9.15 -11.75
N GLN A 1121 -41.10 -10.19 -10.91
CA GLN A 1121 -41.48 -10.22 -9.51
C GLN A 1121 -40.39 -10.97 -8.73
N ILE A 1122 -40.07 -10.50 -7.53
CA ILE A 1122 -39.10 -11.12 -6.61
C ILE A 1122 -39.89 -11.63 -5.41
N ASP A 1123 -39.72 -12.91 -5.08
CA ASP A 1123 -40.34 -13.52 -3.89
C ASP A 1123 -39.78 -12.88 -2.61
N GLN A 1124 -40.69 -12.55 -1.69
CA GLN A 1124 -40.37 -11.93 -0.40
C GLN A 1124 -39.61 -12.90 0.52
N ALA A 1125 -39.90 -14.21 0.45
CA ALA A 1125 -39.26 -15.22 1.30
C ALA A 1125 -37.73 -15.32 1.12
N ILE A 1126 -37.21 -14.75 0.03
CA ILE A 1126 -35.78 -14.69 -0.33
C ILE A 1126 -35.00 -13.66 0.51
N TYR A 1127 -35.66 -12.64 1.09
CA TYR A 1127 -34.98 -11.55 1.82
C TYR A 1127 -35.78 -10.93 2.98
N CYS A 1128 -37.01 -11.38 3.20
CA CYS A 1128 -37.88 -11.05 4.32
C CYS A 1128 -38.50 -12.36 4.84
N ARG A 1129 -37.92 -12.93 5.90
CA ARG A 1129 -38.41 -14.16 6.55
C ARG A 1129 -38.11 -14.15 8.04
#